data_AF-A0A0D0TBZ5-F1
#
_entry.id   AF-A0A0D0TBZ5-F1
#
_cell.length_a   1.000
_cell.length_b   1.000
_cell.length_c   1.000
_cell.angle_alpha   90.00
_cell.angle_beta   90.00
_cell.angle_gamma   90.00
#
_symmetry.space_group_name_H-M   'P 1'
#
loop_
_entity.id
_entity.type
_entity.pdbx_description
1 polymer ?
#
loop_
_entity_poly.entity_id
_entity_poly.type
_entity_poly.pdbx_seq_one_letter_code
_entity_poly.pdbx_strand_id
1 'polypeptide(L)'
;MILPPNPPPLPVWDFKPITGEKPETMPTYALVDAPRRQLADSRLTPKNQRADYKQLLHATHNALPRVRDEAKKWAEDMVFKLTGSKIDADTIFLNRFQQAQSANTATGWEHMEEEPTVSQALPDALLGNFNEHDSLPGVLDQQAGLYRAGRGQSTKGGYGTHNQFALTPSQLMHESWKSDFQMHMTQKLESFWRDHGDDYRTSLKGEFVYQARQQLKSYERASPAERARMPAEQRFTRDDYRLVMGAASNLPLAEDQALTVEQLRAQAPVKGVVLTHLFDINGLPANDILRFTAADDGPVRQLRDRRDGVQLLYVPGHQPAFLRFDSLTAMDQWVAAQGRDADKRKALESHFPLRDRQDNDVGFWSDVKAFITGDHQSNKGVDTALRDLGNGHWDSIEGTVIDSANVRIQGDVFSVIKDATQLRMSRDADTMIKSNSEVTRDTWLNDLTVAAGLAAKFAVIGEPIVIGIAAATGFVETEVGVEKSITGDTQAERKHGSTAALDGALNELFAVGGGTERGSTIERPTTIPIRQEMFADGQQAQVIDHPLSASAYTLPRANGYDLVDRNQVYRYLDNRPGELTNLESAAHTAPLEGFEAFCPAPVPSGRVRRGANEECFAKVIANVPEAERPLQALEHVRLFPSKAGLFKRERTVVFEKRLHKLIEGETGAQLVPVNNGERITYRSQVQGQIIADPGFGFYAGADERAFAEDTRVVKLNSISKASDDQRQVRGVVVHSGSQQYLVVEADTA
;
A
#
# COMPACT_ATOMS: atom_id res chain seq x y z
N MET A 1 13.21 -61.13 28.67
CA MET A 1 13.25 -61.37 30.12
C MET A 1 12.85 -60.06 30.80
N ILE A 2 11.72 -60.10 31.51
CA ILE A 2 11.06 -59.08 32.36
C ILE A 2 10.57 -57.78 31.68
N LEU A 3 9.24 -57.68 31.57
CA LEU A 3 8.43 -56.49 31.21
C LEU A 3 8.18 -55.60 32.45
N PRO A 4 8.02 -54.27 32.26
CA PRO A 4 7.12 -53.41 33.03
C PRO A 4 5.83 -53.05 32.21
N PRO A 5 4.79 -52.47 32.84
CA PRO A 5 3.38 -52.69 32.49
C PRO A 5 2.81 -51.77 31.39
N ASN A 6 1.74 -52.26 30.75
CA ASN A 6 1.02 -51.62 29.64
C ASN A 6 0.35 -50.28 30.01
N PRO A 7 0.44 -49.25 29.14
CA PRO A 7 -0.50 -48.13 29.15
C PRO A 7 -1.88 -48.57 28.59
N PRO A 8 -2.98 -47.89 28.97
CA PRO A 8 -4.34 -48.23 28.53
C PRO A 8 -4.53 -47.98 27.01
N PRO A 9 -5.43 -48.74 26.35
CA PRO A 9 -5.65 -48.62 24.91
C PRO A 9 -6.39 -47.33 24.55
N LEU A 10 -5.94 -46.68 23.47
CA LEU A 10 -6.65 -45.62 22.77
C LEU A 10 -7.89 -46.21 22.05
N PRO A 11 -9.03 -45.49 21.99
CA PRO A 11 -10.22 -45.99 21.31
C PRO A 11 -9.99 -46.14 19.81
N VAL A 12 -10.23 -47.35 19.30
CA VAL A 12 -10.22 -47.70 17.87
C VAL A 12 -11.56 -47.31 17.26
N TRP A 13 -11.56 -46.42 16.27
CA TRP A 13 -12.73 -46.17 15.43
C TRP A 13 -12.75 -47.20 14.28
N ASP A 14 -13.63 -48.20 14.42
CA ASP A 14 -13.88 -49.26 13.43
C ASP A 14 -14.84 -48.76 12.35
N PHE A 15 -14.30 -48.35 11.19
CA PHE A 15 -15.12 -48.03 10.02
C PHE A 15 -15.42 -49.32 9.24
N LYS A 16 -16.57 -49.94 9.54
CA LYS A 16 -17.18 -50.93 8.65
C LYS A 16 -18.00 -50.24 7.56
N PRO A 17 -17.87 -50.62 6.27
CA PRO A 17 -18.69 -50.09 5.20
C PRO A 17 -20.10 -50.70 5.29
N ILE A 18 -21.13 -49.84 5.41
CA ILE A 18 -22.53 -50.28 5.33
C ILE A 18 -23.01 -50.08 3.89
N THR A 19 -23.16 -51.19 3.18
CA THR A 19 -23.90 -51.29 1.92
C THR A 19 -25.40 -51.19 2.19
N GLY A 20 -26.06 -50.25 1.49
CA GLY A 20 -27.44 -50.33 1.03
C GLY A 20 -28.56 -50.46 2.07
N GLU A 21 -29.20 -49.34 2.41
CA GLU A 21 -30.67 -49.14 2.32
C GLU A 21 -31.00 -47.66 2.57
N LYS A 22 -32.06 -47.19 1.91
CA LYS A 22 -32.42 -45.78 1.70
C LYS A 22 -33.02 -45.17 2.99
N PRO A 23 -32.50 -44.07 3.56
CA PRO A 23 -33.16 -43.42 4.70
C PRO A 23 -34.33 -42.53 4.30
N GLU A 24 -35.31 -42.49 5.19
CA GLU A 24 -36.61 -41.81 5.11
C GLU A 24 -36.52 -40.29 4.91
N THR A 25 -37.59 -39.74 4.34
CA THR A 25 -37.80 -38.33 4.02
C THR A 25 -37.50 -37.39 5.18
N MET A 26 -36.56 -36.46 4.96
CA MET A 26 -36.34 -35.31 5.84
C MET A 26 -37.57 -34.36 5.84
N PRO A 27 -37.87 -33.71 6.98
CA PRO A 27 -39.06 -32.87 7.13
C PRO A 27 -39.00 -31.65 6.21
N THR A 28 -40.11 -31.39 5.53
CA THR A 28 -40.34 -30.20 4.72
C THR A 28 -40.44 -28.99 5.63
N TYR A 29 -39.38 -28.17 5.71
CA TYR A 29 -39.49 -26.82 6.26
C TYR A 29 -40.15 -25.95 5.18
N ALA A 30 -41.43 -25.64 5.39
CA ALA A 30 -42.12 -24.61 4.63
C ALA A 30 -41.39 -23.28 4.86
N LEU A 31 -41.00 -22.63 3.76
CA LEU A 31 -40.60 -21.23 3.73
C LEU A 31 -41.74 -20.41 4.37
N VAL A 32 -41.49 -19.83 5.53
CA VAL A 32 -42.36 -18.78 6.05
C VAL A 32 -42.08 -17.55 5.19
N ASP A 33 -43.01 -17.23 4.30
CA ASP A 33 -43.02 -15.96 3.58
C ASP A 33 -42.96 -14.82 4.59
N ALA A 34 -41.85 -14.06 4.56
CA ALA A 34 -41.76 -12.81 5.28
C ALA A 34 -42.86 -11.86 4.75
N PRO A 35 -43.52 -11.07 5.62
CA PRO A 35 -44.59 -10.20 5.18
C PRO A 35 -44.06 -9.19 4.14
N ARG A 36 -44.62 -9.24 2.93
CA ARG A 36 -44.45 -8.21 1.89
C ARG A 36 -44.80 -6.85 2.50
N ARG A 37 -43.79 -6.06 2.88
CA ARG A 37 -43.95 -4.63 3.06
C ARG A 37 -44.31 -4.06 1.69
N GLN A 38 -45.51 -3.50 1.59
CA GLN A 38 -45.93 -2.74 0.42
C GLN A 38 -44.89 -1.64 0.17
N LEU A 39 -44.28 -1.70 -1.01
CA LEU A 39 -43.37 -0.69 -1.55
C LEU A 39 -44.10 0.64 -1.60
N ALA A 40 -43.75 1.55 -0.68
CA ALA A 40 -43.93 2.95 -0.92
C ALA A 40 -42.91 3.33 -2.01
N ASP A 41 -43.44 3.69 -3.16
CA ASP A 41 -42.74 4.06 -4.39
C ASP A 41 -41.96 5.38 -4.18
N SER A 42 -40.84 5.33 -3.45
CA SER A 42 -39.89 6.43 -3.40
C SER A 42 -39.03 6.34 -4.65
N ARG A 43 -39.21 7.28 -5.57
CA ARG A 43 -38.40 7.46 -6.78
C ARG A 43 -36.90 7.45 -6.43
N LEU A 44 -36.24 6.30 -6.58
CA LEU A 44 -34.83 6.09 -6.27
C LEU A 44 -34.00 6.60 -7.45
N THR A 45 -33.28 7.69 -7.24
CA THR A 45 -32.34 8.24 -8.23
C THR A 45 -30.98 7.55 -8.11
N PRO A 46 -30.17 7.46 -9.20
CA PRO A 46 -28.82 6.88 -9.17
C PRO A 46 -27.88 7.45 -8.08
N LYS A 47 -28.11 8.71 -7.68
CA LYS A 47 -27.38 9.38 -6.60
C LYS A 47 -27.55 8.69 -5.24
N ASN A 48 -28.73 8.13 -4.96
CA ASN A 48 -29.00 7.42 -3.71
C ASN A 48 -28.25 6.08 -3.68
N GLN A 49 -28.25 5.35 -4.79
CA GLN A 49 -27.58 4.04 -4.93
C GLN A 49 -26.06 4.13 -4.69
N ARG A 50 -25.40 5.18 -5.22
CA ARG A 50 -23.98 5.46 -4.97
C ARG A 50 -23.69 5.72 -3.49
N ALA A 51 -24.53 6.52 -2.82
CA ALA A 51 -24.36 6.83 -1.40
C ALA A 51 -24.59 5.59 -0.52
N ASP A 52 -25.61 4.80 -0.83
CA ASP A 52 -25.97 3.57 -0.10
C ASP A 52 -24.85 2.53 -0.21
N TYR A 53 -24.27 2.32 -1.40
CA TYR A 53 -23.14 1.41 -1.57
C TYR A 53 -21.89 1.90 -0.85
N LYS A 54 -21.59 3.21 -0.91
CA LYS A 54 -20.48 3.81 -0.18
C LYS A 54 -20.63 3.62 1.33
N GLN A 55 -21.83 3.82 1.86
CA GLN A 55 -22.12 3.59 3.27
C GLN A 55 -21.96 2.11 3.64
N LEU A 56 -22.42 1.18 2.79
CA LEU A 56 -22.24 -0.26 2.98
C LEU A 56 -20.75 -0.61 3.09
N LEU A 57 -19.91 -0.15 2.15
CA LEU A 57 -18.46 -0.41 2.18
C LEU A 57 -17.81 0.16 3.45
N HIS A 58 -18.12 1.40 3.82
CA HIS A 58 -17.57 2.02 5.02
C HIS A 58 -18.05 1.33 6.31
N ALA A 59 -19.33 0.97 6.42
CA ALA A 59 -19.87 0.28 7.58
C ALA A 59 -19.21 -1.09 7.76
N THR A 60 -19.09 -1.86 6.68
CA THR A 60 -18.43 -3.18 6.68
C THR A 60 -16.95 -3.05 7.04
N HIS A 61 -16.25 -2.07 6.47
CA HIS A 61 -14.83 -1.81 6.80
C HIS A 61 -14.63 -1.47 8.28
N ASN A 62 -15.45 -0.57 8.80
CA ASN A 62 -15.33 -0.10 10.19
C ASN A 62 -15.70 -1.17 11.21
N ALA A 63 -16.53 -2.14 10.82
CA ALA A 63 -16.92 -3.27 11.65
C ALA A 63 -15.88 -4.40 11.67
N LEU A 64 -14.97 -4.45 10.69
CA LEU A 64 -13.94 -5.49 10.61
C LEU A 64 -13.00 -5.41 11.84
N PRO A 65 -12.87 -6.49 12.63
CA PRO A 65 -12.02 -6.48 13.83
C PRO A 65 -10.55 -6.26 13.47
N ARG A 66 -9.93 -5.25 14.09
CA ARG A 66 -8.51 -4.93 13.90
C ARG A 66 -7.71 -5.46 15.10
N VAL A 67 -6.90 -6.49 14.86
CA VAL A 67 -6.19 -7.19 15.94
C VAL A 67 -5.31 -6.24 16.76
N ARG A 68 -4.58 -5.33 16.11
CA ARG A 68 -3.71 -4.38 16.79
C ARG A 68 -4.47 -3.35 17.65
N ASP A 69 -5.66 -2.94 17.21
CA ASP A 69 -6.52 -2.01 17.99
C ASP A 69 -7.11 -2.72 19.21
N GLU A 70 -7.51 -3.99 19.05
CA GLU A 70 -7.98 -4.80 20.19
C GLU A 70 -6.84 -5.14 21.14
N ALA A 71 -5.62 -5.40 20.64
CA ALA A 71 -4.43 -5.57 21.47
C ALA A 71 -4.09 -4.30 22.24
N LYS A 72 -4.28 -3.11 21.65
CA LYS A 72 -4.08 -1.83 22.34
C LYS A 72 -5.03 -1.70 23.53
N LYS A 73 -6.31 -1.95 23.32
CA LYS A 73 -7.32 -1.94 24.40
C LYS A 73 -6.94 -2.94 25.51
N TRP A 74 -6.54 -4.15 25.11
CA TRP A 74 -6.09 -5.18 26.04
C TRP A 74 -4.87 -4.73 26.87
N ALA A 75 -3.89 -4.10 26.24
CA ALA A 75 -2.72 -3.52 26.92
C ALA A 75 -3.10 -2.42 27.92
N GLU A 76 -3.96 -1.48 27.49
CA GLU A 76 -4.43 -0.38 28.33
C GLU A 76 -5.22 -0.88 29.55
N ASP A 77 -6.11 -1.85 29.36
CA ASP A 77 -6.89 -2.48 30.44
C ASP A 77 -5.97 -3.21 31.43
N MET A 78 -4.95 -3.90 30.93
CA MET A 78 -3.98 -4.64 31.75
C MET A 78 -3.13 -3.67 32.58
N VAL A 79 -2.62 -2.60 31.97
CA VAL A 79 -1.86 -1.58 32.69
C VAL A 79 -2.73 -0.88 33.72
N PHE A 80 -3.98 -0.54 33.37
CA PHE A 80 -4.92 0.07 34.31
C PHE A 80 -5.18 -0.86 35.51
N LYS A 81 -5.35 -2.17 35.28
CA LYS A 81 -5.54 -3.16 36.34
C LYS A 81 -4.33 -3.27 37.27
N LEU A 82 -3.11 -3.26 36.72
CA LEU A 82 -1.89 -3.46 37.48
C LEU A 82 -1.41 -2.19 38.21
N THR A 83 -1.71 -1.02 37.66
CA THR A 83 -1.13 0.26 38.12
C THR A 83 -2.15 1.32 38.55
N GLY A 84 -3.44 1.12 38.24
CA GLY A 84 -4.49 2.13 38.41
C GLY A 84 -4.40 3.31 37.44
N SER A 85 -3.44 3.32 36.51
CA SER A 85 -3.16 4.45 35.63
C SER A 85 -3.74 4.23 34.23
N LYS A 86 -4.39 5.26 33.68
CA LYS A 86 -4.76 5.29 32.25
C LYS A 86 -3.58 5.82 31.46
N ILE A 87 -3.17 5.09 30.43
CA ILE A 87 -2.05 5.43 29.56
C ILE A 87 -2.43 5.18 28.11
N ASP A 88 -1.65 5.74 27.18
CA ASP A 88 -1.65 5.29 25.78
C ASP A 88 -0.60 4.19 25.64
N ALA A 89 -1.04 2.95 25.38
CA ALA A 89 -0.15 1.80 25.33
C ALA A 89 0.87 1.85 24.19
N ASP A 90 0.64 2.65 23.14
CA ASP A 90 1.60 2.83 22.05
C ASP A 90 2.83 3.66 22.47
N THR A 91 2.77 4.33 23.62
CA THR A 91 3.87 5.14 24.15
C THR A 91 4.76 4.40 25.15
N ILE A 92 4.42 3.15 25.46
CA ILE A 92 5.15 2.29 26.39
C ILE A 92 5.79 1.17 25.58
N PHE A 93 7.08 0.94 25.81
CA PHE A 93 7.88 -0.01 25.04
C PHE A 93 8.37 -1.13 25.95
N LEU A 94 8.17 -2.39 25.53
CA LEU A 94 8.90 -3.53 26.07
C LEU A 94 10.24 -3.61 25.33
N ASN A 95 11.30 -3.25 26.04
CA ASN A 95 12.66 -3.30 25.54
C ASN A 95 13.37 -4.51 26.12
N ARG A 96 13.98 -5.34 25.27
CA ARG A 96 14.76 -6.53 25.64
C ARG A 96 16.26 -6.31 25.38
N PHE A 97 17.09 -6.86 26.25
CA PHE A 97 18.51 -6.55 26.40
C PHE A 97 19.33 -7.83 26.59
N GLN A 98 20.65 -7.76 26.38
CA GLN A 98 21.57 -8.87 26.65
C GLN A 98 22.34 -8.68 27.94
N GLN A 99 22.60 -7.42 28.32
CA GLN A 99 23.36 -7.04 29.49
C GLN A 99 22.47 -6.28 30.46
N ALA A 100 22.73 -6.42 31.76
CA ALA A 100 21.97 -5.75 32.80
C ALA A 100 22.88 -5.33 33.96
N GLN A 101 22.61 -4.17 34.53
CA GLN A 101 23.30 -3.64 35.70
C GLN A 101 22.30 -3.43 36.83
N SER A 102 22.70 -3.70 38.08
CA SER A 102 21.79 -3.54 39.22
C SER A 102 21.52 -2.06 39.50
N ALA A 103 20.24 -1.70 39.67
CA ALA A 103 19.83 -0.32 39.89
C ALA A 103 18.53 -0.23 40.70
N ASN A 104 18.21 0.98 41.16
CA ASN A 104 16.94 1.26 41.86
C ASN A 104 15.82 1.56 40.85
N THR A 105 15.42 0.53 40.10
CA THR A 105 14.32 0.53 39.13
C THR A 105 13.22 -0.45 39.55
N ALA A 106 12.07 -0.42 38.88
CA ALA A 106 10.97 -1.35 39.14
C ALA A 106 11.39 -2.83 38.96
N THR A 107 12.28 -3.12 38.01
CA THR A 107 12.82 -4.46 37.78
C THR A 107 14.03 -4.79 38.64
N GLY A 108 14.69 -3.78 39.23
CA GLY A 108 15.98 -3.91 39.91
C GLY A 108 17.19 -3.84 38.96
N TRP A 109 16.96 -3.58 37.67
CA TRP A 109 17.96 -3.54 36.61
C TRP A 109 17.88 -2.26 35.75
N GLU A 110 19.02 -1.85 35.21
CA GLU A 110 19.16 -0.81 34.18
C GLU A 110 20.08 -1.27 33.05
N HIS A 111 19.98 -0.62 31.89
CA HIS A 111 20.69 -0.97 30.66
C HIS A 111 21.31 0.29 30.03
N MET A 112 22.59 0.55 30.32
CA MET A 112 23.20 1.85 30.02
C MET A 112 23.96 1.92 28.69
N GLU A 113 24.60 0.83 28.27
CA GLU A 113 25.61 0.85 27.20
C GLU A 113 25.20 0.06 25.95
N GLU A 114 23.93 -0.33 25.84
CA GLU A 114 23.43 -1.06 24.68
C GLU A 114 22.04 -0.58 24.25
N GLU A 115 21.76 -0.72 22.96
CA GLU A 115 20.40 -0.63 22.43
C GLU A 115 19.67 -1.95 22.65
N PRO A 116 18.36 -1.92 22.84
CA PRO A 116 17.61 -3.14 23.00
C PRO A 116 17.71 -3.99 21.72
N THR A 117 17.87 -5.29 21.91
CA THR A 117 17.80 -6.28 20.82
C THR A 117 16.41 -6.28 20.20
N VAL A 118 15.38 -6.06 21.02
CA VAL A 118 13.98 -5.94 20.63
C VAL A 118 13.36 -4.75 21.37
N SER A 119 12.72 -3.84 20.63
CA SER A 119 11.97 -2.70 21.17
C SER A 119 10.62 -2.68 20.50
N GLN A 120 9.56 -2.94 21.25
CA GLN A 120 8.20 -3.04 20.73
C GLN A 120 7.26 -2.21 21.58
N ALA A 121 6.34 -1.49 20.96
CA ALA A 121 5.24 -0.88 21.70
C ALA A 121 4.42 -1.97 22.41
N LEU A 122 3.88 -1.65 23.57
CA LEU A 122 3.29 -2.60 24.50
C LEU A 122 2.24 -3.53 23.87
N PRO A 123 1.33 -3.06 22.99
CA PRO A 123 0.36 -3.96 22.38
C PRO A 123 0.98 -4.93 21.38
N ASP A 124 2.06 -4.55 20.69
CA ASP A 124 2.81 -5.46 19.80
C ASP A 124 3.53 -6.55 20.60
N ALA A 125 4.12 -6.15 21.73
CA ALA A 125 4.81 -7.05 22.64
C ALA A 125 3.86 -8.11 23.23
N LEU A 126 2.64 -7.71 23.57
CA LEU A 126 1.62 -8.62 24.09
C LEU A 126 1.13 -9.62 23.03
N LEU A 127 1.01 -9.21 21.76
CA LEU A 127 0.69 -10.13 20.66
C LEU A 127 1.81 -11.14 20.40
N GLY A 128 3.05 -10.79 20.74
CA GLY A 128 4.21 -11.66 20.58
C GLY A 128 4.27 -12.86 21.54
N ASN A 129 3.42 -12.87 22.58
CA ASN A 129 3.42 -13.81 23.70
C ASN A 129 4.77 -13.90 24.44
N PHE A 130 4.73 -14.46 25.66
CA PHE A 130 5.93 -14.75 26.46
C PHE A 130 6.25 -16.24 26.36
N ASN A 131 7.55 -16.59 26.29
CA ASN A 131 7.99 -17.98 26.09
C ASN A 131 8.35 -18.69 27.42
N GLU A 132 8.67 -19.99 27.37
CA GLU A 132 9.09 -20.78 28.55
C GLU A 132 10.32 -20.22 29.29
N HIS A 133 11.25 -19.57 28.59
CA HIS A 133 12.42 -18.92 29.18
C HIS A 133 12.03 -17.64 29.94
N ASP A 134 11.07 -16.87 29.42
CA ASP A 134 10.53 -15.67 30.08
C ASP A 134 9.81 -16.03 31.40
N SER A 135 9.23 -17.23 31.46
CA SER A 135 8.57 -17.78 32.66
C SER A 135 9.53 -18.10 33.81
N LEU A 136 10.85 -18.13 33.56
CA LEU A 136 11.83 -18.44 34.60
C LEU A 136 11.92 -17.26 35.59
N PRO A 137 11.85 -17.52 36.91
CA PRO A 137 11.86 -16.46 37.91
C PRO A 137 13.05 -15.50 37.77
N GLY A 138 12.76 -14.21 37.59
CA GLY A 138 13.74 -13.13 37.51
C GLY A 138 14.45 -12.97 36.16
N VAL A 139 14.29 -13.90 35.22
CA VAL A 139 14.95 -13.83 33.90
C VAL A 139 14.38 -12.70 33.06
N LEU A 140 13.06 -12.64 32.91
CA LEU A 140 12.42 -11.62 32.09
C LEU A 140 12.68 -10.20 32.64
N ASP A 141 12.62 -10.00 33.95
CA ASP A 141 12.87 -8.69 34.57
C ASP A 141 14.34 -8.27 34.54
N GLN A 142 15.28 -9.24 34.42
CA GLN A 142 16.69 -8.96 34.20
C GLN A 142 16.99 -8.60 32.74
N GLN A 143 16.32 -9.26 31.79
CA GLN A 143 16.60 -9.12 30.36
C GLN A 143 15.65 -8.13 29.66
N ALA A 144 14.69 -7.56 30.37
CA ALA A 144 13.73 -6.63 29.81
C ALA A 144 13.21 -5.62 30.83
N GLY A 145 12.69 -4.51 30.31
CA GLY A 145 11.97 -3.52 31.10
C GLY A 145 10.91 -2.80 30.25
N LEU A 146 9.95 -2.19 30.94
CA LEU A 146 8.99 -1.28 30.32
C LEU A 146 9.51 0.16 30.40
N TYR A 147 9.54 0.86 29.27
CA TYR A 147 10.08 2.21 29.17
C TYR A 147 9.14 3.13 28.39
N ARG A 148 9.29 4.44 28.60
CA ARG A 148 8.59 5.49 27.83
C ARG A 148 9.28 5.86 26.52
N ALA A 149 10.35 5.14 26.18
CA ALA A 149 11.13 5.34 24.97
C ALA A 149 11.53 3.98 24.39
N GLY A 150 11.43 3.85 23.07
CA GLY A 150 12.01 2.75 22.31
C GLY A 150 13.52 2.96 22.10
N ARG A 151 14.04 2.55 20.93
CA ARG A 151 15.45 2.65 20.56
C ARG A 151 16.01 4.09 20.61
N GLY A 152 17.32 4.20 20.74
CA GLY A 152 18.09 5.45 20.61
C GLY A 152 18.46 6.13 21.93
N GLN A 153 18.32 5.43 23.07
CA GLN A 153 18.67 5.96 24.39
C GLN A 153 20.07 5.55 24.87
N SER A 154 20.74 4.56 24.24
CA SER A 154 22.06 4.09 24.68
C SER A 154 23.12 5.20 24.75
N THR A 155 23.04 6.17 23.85
CA THR A 155 23.95 7.34 23.82
C THR A 155 23.44 8.54 24.63
N LYS A 156 22.25 8.43 25.24
CA LYS A 156 21.52 9.50 25.95
C LYS A 156 21.25 9.18 27.42
N GLY A 157 22.10 8.35 28.02
CA GLY A 157 21.97 7.95 29.43
C GLY A 157 21.24 6.61 29.65
N GLY A 158 20.98 5.85 28.58
CA GLY A 158 20.51 4.47 28.65
C GLY A 158 19.05 4.30 29.06
N TYR A 159 18.74 3.12 29.58
CA TYR A 159 17.41 2.70 30.01
C TYR A 159 17.43 2.40 31.51
N GLY A 160 16.79 3.26 32.31
CA GLY A 160 16.85 3.18 33.76
C GLY A 160 15.78 4.01 34.45
N THR A 161 16.04 4.49 35.67
CA THR A 161 15.02 5.14 36.51
C THR A 161 14.37 6.37 35.86
N HIS A 162 15.07 7.07 34.98
CA HIS A 162 14.63 8.32 34.37
C HIS A 162 13.61 8.13 33.22
N ASN A 163 13.58 6.97 32.57
CA ASN A 163 12.69 6.67 31.45
C ASN A 163 11.87 5.38 31.64
N GLN A 164 12.00 4.68 32.78
CA GLN A 164 11.19 3.51 33.09
C GLN A 164 9.69 3.83 33.18
N PHE A 165 8.88 2.86 32.82
CA PHE A 165 7.50 2.73 33.24
C PHE A 165 7.46 1.78 34.45
N ALA A 166 6.94 2.23 35.58
CA ALA A 166 7.03 1.53 36.87
C ALA A 166 6.07 0.34 36.96
N LEU A 167 6.31 -0.68 36.13
CA LEU A 167 5.63 -1.95 36.05
C LEU A 167 6.64 -2.98 35.53
N THR A 168 6.75 -4.15 36.16
CA THR A 168 7.70 -5.17 35.69
C THR A 168 7.14 -5.96 34.51
N PRO A 169 7.98 -6.36 33.54
CA PRO A 169 7.59 -7.30 32.50
C PRO A 169 6.97 -8.61 33.03
N SER A 170 7.48 -9.14 34.15
CA SER A 170 6.93 -10.36 34.78
C SER A 170 5.50 -10.18 35.31
N GLN A 171 5.17 -9.02 35.87
CA GLN A 171 3.81 -8.70 36.31
C GLN A 171 2.85 -8.62 35.12
N LEU A 172 3.30 -7.97 34.04
CA LEU A 172 2.56 -7.89 32.78
C LEU A 172 2.31 -9.29 32.19
N MET A 173 3.34 -10.12 32.11
CA MET A 173 3.26 -11.51 31.62
C MET A 173 2.29 -12.36 32.45
N HIS A 174 2.41 -12.35 33.77
CA HIS A 174 1.51 -13.15 34.63
C HIS A 174 0.04 -12.69 34.53
N GLU A 175 -0.20 -11.40 34.26
CA GLU A 175 -1.55 -10.90 34.05
C GLU A 175 -2.08 -11.24 32.66
N SER A 176 -1.25 -11.18 31.62
CA SER A 176 -1.65 -11.53 30.25
C SER A 176 -2.07 -12.99 30.13
N TRP A 177 -1.44 -13.91 30.87
CA TRP A 177 -1.82 -15.33 30.91
C TRP A 177 -3.20 -15.60 31.49
N LYS A 178 -3.80 -14.65 32.21
CA LYS A 178 -5.17 -14.78 32.75
C LYS A 178 -6.24 -14.40 31.73
N SER A 179 -5.85 -13.82 30.60
CA SER A 179 -6.75 -13.43 29.51
C SER A 179 -6.61 -14.36 28.32
N ASP A 180 -7.73 -14.59 27.65
CA ASP A 180 -7.81 -15.35 26.40
C ASP A 180 -8.07 -14.38 25.23
N PHE A 181 -6.99 -13.75 24.76
CA PHE A 181 -7.05 -12.80 23.66
C PHE A 181 -7.45 -13.48 22.34
N GLN A 182 -7.07 -14.75 22.16
CA GLN A 182 -7.47 -15.56 21.01
C GLN A 182 -9.00 -15.72 20.98
N MET A 183 -9.62 -16.17 22.07
CA MET A 183 -11.06 -16.33 22.15
C MET A 183 -11.80 -15.00 21.96
N HIS A 184 -11.28 -13.90 22.52
CA HIS A 184 -11.82 -12.55 22.30
C HIS A 184 -11.85 -12.19 20.80
N MET A 185 -10.74 -12.42 20.10
CA MET A 185 -10.65 -12.16 18.67
C MET A 185 -11.55 -13.08 17.83
N THR A 186 -11.63 -14.37 18.18
CA THR A 186 -12.55 -15.32 17.53
C THR A 186 -14.01 -14.84 17.65
N GLN A 187 -14.45 -14.44 18.84
CA GLN A 187 -15.82 -13.94 19.07
C GLN A 187 -16.12 -12.65 18.29
N LYS A 188 -15.12 -11.76 18.16
CA LYS A 188 -15.23 -10.54 17.34
C LYS A 188 -15.39 -10.87 15.86
N LEU A 189 -14.60 -11.81 15.34
CA LEU A 189 -14.68 -12.27 13.96
C LEU A 189 -16.02 -12.97 13.68
N GLU A 190 -16.49 -13.84 14.57
CA GLU A 190 -17.80 -14.49 14.46
C GLU A 190 -18.94 -13.46 14.45
N SER A 191 -18.87 -12.44 15.30
CA SER A 191 -19.86 -11.36 15.32
C SER A 191 -19.83 -10.53 14.04
N PHE A 192 -18.64 -10.20 13.54
CA PHE A 192 -18.50 -9.52 12.25
C PHE A 192 -19.15 -10.32 11.11
N TRP A 193 -18.84 -11.61 10.99
CA TRP A 193 -19.41 -12.43 9.91
C TRP A 193 -20.92 -12.61 10.02
N ARG A 194 -21.44 -12.72 11.25
CA ARG A 194 -22.88 -12.78 11.51
C ARG A 194 -23.61 -11.51 11.12
N ASP A 195 -23.03 -10.35 11.44
CA ASP A 195 -23.71 -9.05 11.28
C ASP A 195 -23.41 -8.37 9.92
N HIS A 196 -22.27 -8.68 9.29
CA HIS A 196 -21.77 -8.02 8.07
C HIS A 196 -21.35 -8.97 6.94
N GLY A 197 -21.53 -10.29 7.08
CA GLY A 197 -21.13 -11.26 6.05
C GLY A 197 -21.83 -11.06 4.69
N ASP A 198 -23.10 -10.65 4.69
CA ASP A 198 -23.83 -10.34 3.46
C ASP A 198 -23.37 -9.03 2.80
N ASP A 199 -22.99 -8.03 3.60
CA ASP A 199 -22.42 -6.79 3.08
C ASP A 199 -21.02 -7.06 2.49
N TYR A 200 -20.20 -7.92 3.12
CA TYR A 200 -18.93 -8.40 2.57
C TYR A 200 -19.12 -9.14 1.24
N ARG A 201 -20.14 -10.01 1.14
CA ARG A 201 -20.49 -10.69 -0.12
C ARG A 201 -20.89 -9.69 -1.20
N THR A 202 -21.62 -8.65 -0.81
CA THR A 202 -22.06 -7.58 -1.70
C THR A 202 -20.87 -6.78 -2.25
N SER A 203 -19.85 -6.52 -1.42
CA SER A 203 -18.63 -5.83 -1.86
C SER A 203 -17.80 -6.67 -2.82
N LEU A 204 -17.62 -7.97 -2.56
CA LEU A 204 -17.00 -8.93 -3.49
C LEU A 204 -17.64 -8.89 -4.87
N LYS A 205 -18.97 -8.91 -4.92
CA LYS A 205 -19.72 -8.89 -6.18
C LYS A 205 -19.56 -7.57 -6.92
N GLY A 206 -19.60 -6.45 -6.22
CA GLY A 206 -19.36 -5.14 -6.83
C GLY A 206 -17.95 -5.00 -7.38
N GLU A 207 -16.94 -5.47 -6.66
CA GLU A 207 -15.54 -5.43 -7.09
C GLU A 207 -15.30 -6.27 -8.36
N PHE A 208 -15.80 -7.51 -8.37
CA PHE A 208 -15.71 -8.38 -9.54
C PHE A 208 -16.29 -7.73 -10.81
N VAL A 209 -17.47 -7.12 -10.69
CA VAL A 209 -18.17 -6.48 -11.83
C VAL A 209 -17.46 -5.20 -12.25
N TYR A 210 -16.98 -4.42 -11.28
CA TYR A 210 -16.18 -3.22 -11.53
C TYR A 210 -14.93 -3.56 -12.35
N GLN A 211 -14.15 -4.55 -11.92
CA GLN A 211 -12.94 -4.99 -12.62
C GLN A 211 -13.26 -5.50 -14.02
N ALA A 212 -14.31 -6.32 -14.17
CA ALA A 212 -14.71 -6.86 -15.47
C ALA A 212 -15.09 -5.74 -16.46
N ARG A 213 -15.87 -4.74 -16.01
CA ARG A 213 -16.26 -3.60 -16.85
C ARG A 213 -15.08 -2.69 -17.19
N GLN A 214 -14.22 -2.37 -16.22
CA GLN A 214 -13.03 -1.54 -16.46
C GLN A 214 -12.07 -2.18 -17.44
N GLN A 215 -11.78 -3.47 -17.25
CA GLN A 215 -10.84 -4.19 -18.11
C GLN A 215 -11.38 -4.29 -19.54
N LEU A 216 -12.68 -4.55 -19.73
CA LEU A 216 -13.33 -4.51 -21.04
C LEU A 216 -13.20 -3.11 -21.69
N LYS A 217 -13.54 -2.05 -20.96
CA LYS A 217 -13.46 -0.67 -21.46
C LYS A 217 -12.03 -0.29 -21.82
N SER A 218 -11.04 -0.68 -21.02
CA SER A 218 -9.62 -0.46 -21.30
C SER A 218 -9.20 -1.15 -22.60
N TYR A 219 -9.56 -2.42 -22.75
CA TYR A 219 -9.26 -3.19 -23.96
C TYR A 219 -9.94 -2.60 -25.21
N GLU A 220 -11.23 -2.23 -25.12
CA GLU A 220 -11.99 -1.66 -26.23
C GLU A 220 -11.55 -0.26 -26.63
N ARG A 221 -11.02 0.54 -25.69
CA ARG A 221 -10.45 1.87 -26.00
C ARG A 221 -9.06 1.80 -26.61
N ALA A 222 -8.28 0.76 -26.30
CA ALA A 222 -6.95 0.58 -26.85
C ALA A 222 -6.99 0.45 -28.38
N SER A 223 -6.07 1.14 -29.07
CA SER A 223 -5.88 1.03 -30.50
C SER A 223 -5.42 -0.38 -30.89
N PRO A 224 -5.58 -0.80 -32.17
CA PRO A 224 -5.09 -2.10 -32.62
C PRO A 224 -3.59 -2.34 -32.35
N ALA A 225 -2.77 -1.29 -32.44
CA ALA A 225 -1.33 -1.37 -32.15
C ALA A 225 -1.04 -1.57 -30.66
N GLU A 226 -1.79 -0.92 -29.77
CA GLU A 226 -1.69 -1.13 -28.33
C GLU A 226 -2.14 -2.54 -27.94
N ARG A 227 -3.26 -3.02 -28.48
CA ARG A 227 -3.74 -4.39 -28.25
C ARG A 227 -2.75 -5.45 -28.73
N ALA A 228 -2.06 -5.21 -29.84
CA ALA A 228 -1.05 -6.14 -30.35
C ALA A 228 0.18 -6.24 -29.42
N ARG A 229 0.48 -5.19 -28.65
CA ARG A 229 1.58 -5.16 -27.66
C ARG A 229 1.17 -5.68 -26.28
N MET A 230 -0.12 -5.77 -25.98
CA MET A 230 -0.58 -6.35 -24.73
C MET A 230 -0.21 -7.84 -24.65
N PRO A 231 0.29 -8.32 -23.48
CA PRO A 231 0.44 -9.76 -23.22
C PRO A 231 -0.85 -10.50 -23.53
N ALA A 232 -0.75 -11.73 -24.04
CA ALA A 232 -1.92 -12.51 -24.45
C ALA A 232 -2.91 -12.68 -23.29
N GLU A 233 -2.37 -12.86 -22.09
CA GLU A 233 -3.06 -13.03 -20.82
C GLU A 233 -3.90 -11.82 -20.43
N GLN A 234 -3.55 -10.62 -20.91
CA GLN A 234 -4.23 -9.37 -20.54
C GLN A 234 -5.29 -8.95 -21.56
N ARG A 235 -5.45 -9.69 -22.67
CA ARG A 235 -6.38 -9.35 -23.75
C ARG A 235 -7.80 -9.81 -23.41
N PHE A 236 -8.53 -8.96 -22.68
CA PHE A 236 -9.87 -9.25 -22.19
C PHE A 236 -10.94 -8.73 -23.16
N THR A 237 -11.53 -9.63 -23.93
CA THR A 237 -12.48 -9.31 -25.00
C THR A 237 -13.93 -9.20 -24.50
N ARG A 238 -14.83 -8.76 -25.39
CA ARG A 238 -16.28 -8.73 -25.13
C ARG A 238 -16.85 -10.14 -24.85
N ASP A 239 -16.31 -11.17 -25.49
CA ASP A 239 -16.75 -12.55 -25.28
C ASP A 239 -16.28 -13.07 -23.92
N ASP A 240 -15.07 -12.70 -23.50
CA ASP A 240 -14.55 -12.97 -22.16
C ASP A 240 -15.41 -12.31 -21.07
N TYR A 241 -15.73 -11.03 -21.26
CA TYR A 241 -16.64 -10.30 -20.38
C TYR A 241 -17.99 -11.01 -20.24
N ARG A 242 -18.61 -11.41 -21.36
CA ARG A 242 -19.87 -12.16 -21.34
C ARG A 242 -19.76 -13.48 -20.59
N LEU A 243 -18.63 -14.18 -20.76
CA LEU A 243 -18.38 -15.45 -20.09
C LEU A 243 -18.28 -15.27 -18.56
N VAL A 244 -17.42 -14.36 -18.08
CA VAL A 244 -17.22 -14.17 -16.63
C VAL A 244 -18.46 -13.58 -15.95
N MET A 245 -19.23 -12.74 -16.65
CA MET A 245 -20.49 -12.20 -16.10
C MET A 245 -21.57 -13.26 -15.89
N GLY A 246 -21.44 -14.48 -16.43
CA GLY A 246 -22.31 -15.60 -16.10
C GLY A 246 -22.24 -16.04 -14.62
N ALA A 247 -21.15 -15.68 -13.92
CA ALA A 247 -21.03 -15.87 -12.47
C ALA A 247 -21.83 -14.84 -11.65
N ALA A 248 -22.23 -13.73 -12.27
CA ALA A 248 -23.09 -12.71 -11.69
C ALA A 248 -24.39 -12.57 -12.49
N SER A 249 -25.05 -13.71 -12.77
CA SER A 249 -26.10 -13.85 -13.77
C SER A 249 -27.36 -12.99 -13.59
N ASN A 250 -27.56 -12.40 -12.41
CA ASN A 250 -28.64 -11.46 -12.14
C ASN A 250 -28.32 -10.01 -12.52
N LEU A 251 -27.08 -9.73 -12.91
CA LEU A 251 -26.62 -8.39 -13.29
C LEU A 251 -26.72 -8.20 -14.80
N PRO A 252 -26.96 -6.96 -15.28
CA PRO A 252 -27.00 -6.67 -16.70
C PRO A 252 -25.63 -6.88 -17.37
N LEU A 253 -25.66 -7.45 -18.58
CA LEU A 253 -24.49 -7.59 -19.45
C LEU A 253 -24.08 -6.29 -20.14
N ALA A 254 -24.90 -5.25 -20.09
CA ALA A 254 -24.49 -3.93 -20.56
C ALA A 254 -23.57 -3.28 -19.52
N GLU A 255 -22.32 -3.01 -19.90
CA GLU A 255 -21.26 -2.46 -19.03
C GLU A 255 -21.50 -1.00 -18.64
N ASP A 256 -22.35 -0.30 -19.37
CA ASP A 256 -22.75 1.09 -19.13
C ASP A 256 -24.09 1.22 -18.39
N GLN A 257 -24.76 0.10 -18.15
CA GLN A 257 -26.00 0.09 -17.38
C GLN A 257 -25.70 0.24 -15.89
N ALA A 258 -26.28 1.28 -15.29
CA ALA A 258 -26.23 1.50 -13.85
C ALA A 258 -26.83 0.32 -13.08
N LEU A 259 -26.14 -0.09 -12.02
CA LEU A 259 -26.58 -1.11 -11.08
C LEU A 259 -27.36 -0.48 -9.92
N THR A 260 -27.97 -1.33 -9.11
CA THR A 260 -28.56 -0.99 -7.81
C THR A 260 -27.87 -1.83 -6.72
N VAL A 261 -27.83 -1.31 -5.50
CA VAL A 261 -27.32 -2.02 -4.33
C VAL A 261 -28.13 -3.29 -4.11
N GLU A 262 -29.44 -3.28 -4.36
CA GLU A 262 -30.30 -4.47 -4.31
C GLU A 262 -29.86 -5.56 -5.31
N GLN A 263 -29.44 -5.18 -6.52
CA GLN A 263 -28.91 -6.13 -7.50
C GLN A 263 -27.59 -6.76 -7.04
N LEU A 264 -26.71 -5.99 -6.40
CA LEU A 264 -25.46 -6.52 -5.82
C LEU A 264 -25.75 -7.39 -4.60
N ARG A 265 -26.74 -7.04 -3.77
CA ARG A 265 -27.19 -7.84 -2.62
C ARG A 265 -27.90 -9.13 -3.03
N ALA A 266 -28.54 -9.19 -4.19
CA ALA A 266 -29.21 -10.41 -4.61
C ALA A 266 -28.20 -11.55 -4.88
N GLN A 267 -28.43 -12.71 -4.27
CA GLN A 267 -27.73 -13.95 -4.61
C GLN A 267 -28.20 -14.44 -5.99
N ALA A 268 -27.28 -14.97 -6.79
CA ALA A 268 -27.61 -15.56 -8.07
C ALA A 268 -26.70 -16.75 -8.36
N PRO A 269 -27.25 -17.92 -8.76
CA PRO A 269 -26.41 -19.04 -9.14
C PRO A 269 -25.65 -18.73 -10.45
N VAL A 270 -24.58 -19.47 -10.67
CA VAL A 270 -23.89 -19.49 -11.96
C VAL A 270 -24.88 -19.96 -13.04
N LYS A 271 -25.05 -19.16 -14.10
CA LYS A 271 -25.94 -19.47 -15.23
C LYS A 271 -25.30 -19.16 -16.57
N GLY A 272 -25.88 -19.71 -17.63
CA GLY A 272 -25.41 -19.52 -19.00
C GLY A 272 -24.38 -20.58 -19.39
N VAL A 273 -23.48 -20.23 -20.30
CA VAL A 273 -22.47 -21.14 -20.84
C VAL A 273 -21.19 -21.20 -19.99
N VAL A 274 -21.14 -20.56 -18.82
CA VAL A 274 -19.92 -20.55 -17.99
C VAL A 274 -19.90 -21.72 -17.01
N LEU A 275 -18.73 -22.33 -16.87
CA LEU A 275 -18.37 -23.23 -15.79
C LEU A 275 -17.36 -22.49 -14.90
N THR A 276 -17.74 -22.26 -13.64
CA THR A 276 -16.89 -21.58 -12.65
C THR A 276 -16.32 -22.60 -11.68
N HIS A 277 -15.04 -22.51 -11.40
CA HIS A 277 -14.32 -23.38 -10.49
C HIS A 277 -13.55 -22.55 -9.45
N LEU A 278 -13.42 -23.08 -8.24
CA LEU A 278 -12.49 -22.56 -7.25
C LEU A 278 -11.10 -23.11 -7.58
N PHE A 279 -10.12 -22.21 -7.76
CA PHE A 279 -8.77 -22.60 -8.11
C PHE A 279 -8.09 -23.30 -6.93
N ASP A 280 -7.26 -24.30 -7.22
CA ASP A 280 -6.45 -24.99 -6.21
C ASP A 280 -5.00 -25.19 -6.67
N ILE A 281 -4.12 -25.42 -5.70
CA ILE A 281 -2.76 -25.90 -5.93
C ILE A 281 -2.56 -27.12 -5.04
N ASN A 282 -2.15 -28.24 -5.65
CA ASN A 282 -2.00 -29.54 -5.01
C ASN A 282 -3.29 -30.00 -4.30
N GLY A 283 -4.47 -29.66 -4.86
CA GLY A 283 -5.77 -29.94 -4.24
C GLY A 283 -6.11 -29.06 -3.02
N LEU A 284 -5.26 -28.08 -2.70
CA LEU A 284 -5.49 -27.11 -1.64
C LEU A 284 -6.15 -25.86 -2.26
N PRO A 285 -7.42 -25.55 -1.90
CA PRO A 285 -8.16 -24.49 -2.57
C PRO A 285 -7.65 -23.09 -2.19
N ALA A 286 -7.61 -22.20 -3.17
CA ALA A 286 -7.51 -20.77 -2.93
C ALA A 286 -8.78 -20.25 -2.23
N ASN A 287 -8.68 -19.09 -1.59
CA ASN A 287 -9.82 -18.48 -0.91
C ASN A 287 -10.75 -17.73 -1.88
N ASP A 288 -10.19 -17.19 -2.96
CA ASP A 288 -10.82 -16.13 -3.75
C ASP A 288 -10.45 -16.16 -5.25
N ILE A 289 -9.51 -17.01 -5.67
CA ILE A 289 -9.16 -17.18 -7.09
C ILE A 289 -10.19 -18.07 -7.77
N LEU A 290 -10.74 -17.58 -8.88
CA LEU A 290 -11.74 -18.30 -9.68
C LEU A 290 -11.20 -18.62 -11.07
N ARG A 291 -11.53 -19.82 -11.58
CA ARG A 291 -11.35 -20.18 -12.98
C ARG A 291 -12.70 -20.25 -13.70
N PHE A 292 -12.78 -19.63 -14.87
CA PHE A 292 -13.93 -19.68 -15.78
C PHE A 292 -13.56 -20.38 -17.07
N THR A 293 -14.45 -21.26 -17.55
CA THR A 293 -14.35 -21.87 -18.88
C THR A 293 -15.73 -21.97 -19.51
N ALA A 294 -15.80 -21.96 -20.84
CA ALA A 294 -17.06 -22.10 -21.57
C ALA A 294 -17.49 -23.57 -21.67
N ALA A 295 -18.79 -23.84 -21.52
CA ALA A 295 -19.37 -25.17 -21.62
C ALA A 295 -19.42 -25.70 -23.08
N ASP A 296 -19.42 -24.79 -24.07
CA ASP A 296 -19.77 -25.08 -25.47
C ASP A 296 -18.76 -24.55 -26.52
N ASP A 297 -17.45 -24.45 -26.21
CA ASP A 297 -16.45 -23.84 -27.13
C ASP A 297 -15.88 -24.77 -28.23
N GLY A 298 -16.43 -25.97 -28.44
CA GLY A 298 -15.94 -26.93 -29.44
C GLY A 298 -15.90 -28.39 -28.95
N PRO A 299 -15.23 -29.31 -29.68
CA PRO A 299 -15.10 -30.70 -29.27
C PRO A 299 -14.38 -30.79 -27.93
N VAL A 300 -14.93 -31.59 -27.02
CA VAL A 300 -14.46 -31.74 -25.63
C VAL A 300 -13.03 -32.31 -25.63
N ARG A 301 -12.04 -31.42 -25.45
CA ARG A 301 -10.67 -31.78 -25.10
C ARG A 301 -10.59 -31.81 -23.58
N GLN A 302 -10.08 -32.90 -23.01
CA GLN A 302 -9.95 -33.05 -21.57
C GLN A 302 -8.50 -33.32 -21.19
N LEU A 303 -8.10 -32.73 -20.07
CA LEU A 303 -6.86 -33.03 -19.38
C LEU A 303 -7.22 -33.39 -17.93
N ARG A 304 -7.23 -34.70 -17.63
CA ARG A 304 -7.63 -35.27 -16.32
C ARG A 304 -8.93 -34.66 -15.79
N ASP A 305 -10.03 -34.85 -16.53
CA ASP A 305 -11.38 -34.35 -16.22
C ASP A 305 -11.57 -32.81 -16.28
N ARG A 306 -10.51 -32.03 -16.53
CA ARG A 306 -10.61 -30.59 -16.79
C ARG A 306 -10.87 -30.34 -18.27
N ARG A 307 -11.85 -29.47 -18.56
CA ARG A 307 -12.18 -29.03 -19.92
C ARG A 307 -11.11 -28.09 -20.44
N ASP A 308 -10.41 -28.52 -21.49
CA ASP A 308 -9.42 -27.70 -22.20
C ASP A 308 -10.12 -26.78 -23.24
N GLY A 309 -9.47 -25.66 -23.56
CA GLY A 309 -10.07 -24.53 -24.27
C GLY A 309 -9.80 -23.23 -23.56
N VAL A 310 -10.61 -22.20 -23.80
CA VAL A 310 -10.40 -20.88 -23.18
C VAL A 310 -10.57 -20.98 -21.66
N GLN A 311 -9.56 -20.51 -20.93
CA GLN A 311 -9.55 -20.39 -19.48
C GLN A 311 -9.42 -18.92 -19.10
N LEU A 312 -10.22 -18.46 -18.14
CA LEU A 312 -9.99 -17.17 -17.49
C LEU A 312 -9.76 -17.37 -16.00
N LEU A 313 -8.69 -16.79 -15.49
CA LEU A 313 -8.47 -16.66 -14.05
C LEU A 313 -8.91 -15.27 -13.60
N TYR A 314 -9.73 -15.21 -12.56
CA TYR A 314 -9.92 -14.00 -11.77
C TYR A 314 -9.06 -14.12 -10.52
N VAL A 315 -8.07 -13.23 -10.41
CA VAL A 315 -7.19 -13.12 -9.26
C VAL A 315 -7.43 -11.74 -8.63
N PRO A 316 -8.19 -11.66 -7.53
CA PRO A 316 -8.38 -10.40 -6.80
C PRO A 316 -7.05 -9.72 -6.51
N GLY A 317 -6.98 -8.39 -6.57
CA GLY A 317 -5.75 -7.64 -6.33
C GLY A 317 -4.70 -7.68 -7.46
N HIS A 318 -4.76 -8.64 -8.38
CA HIS A 318 -3.89 -8.67 -9.56
C HIS A 318 -4.25 -7.55 -10.56
N GLN A 319 -3.26 -7.02 -11.29
CA GLN A 319 -3.47 -5.98 -12.30
C GLN A 319 -2.94 -6.44 -13.67
N PRO A 320 -3.82 -6.71 -14.65
CA PRO A 320 -5.29 -6.69 -14.55
C PRO A 320 -5.86 -7.90 -13.80
N ALA A 321 -7.07 -7.78 -13.23
CA ALA A 321 -7.64 -8.83 -12.36
C ALA A 321 -8.09 -10.10 -13.10
N PHE A 322 -8.44 -9.98 -14.39
CA PHE A 322 -8.77 -11.12 -15.24
C PHE A 322 -7.61 -11.46 -16.17
N LEU A 323 -7.23 -12.74 -16.20
CA LEU A 323 -6.19 -13.28 -17.07
C LEU A 323 -6.76 -14.35 -17.99
N ARG A 324 -6.53 -14.22 -19.29
CA ARG A 324 -7.07 -15.10 -20.34
C ARG A 324 -6.00 -16.05 -20.88
N PHE A 325 -6.35 -17.33 -21.00
CA PHE A 325 -5.50 -18.35 -21.61
C PHE A 325 -6.27 -19.10 -22.68
N ASP A 326 -5.61 -19.43 -23.79
CA ASP A 326 -6.26 -20.17 -24.88
C ASP A 326 -6.30 -21.69 -24.64
N SER A 327 -5.66 -22.19 -23.57
CA SER A 327 -5.67 -23.60 -23.14
C SER A 327 -5.36 -23.74 -21.65
N LEU A 328 -5.68 -24.91 -21.08
CA LEU A 328 -5.23 -25.30 -19.74
C LEU A 328 -3.70 -25.32 -19.65
N THR A 329 -3.01 -25.81 -20.68
CA THR A 329 -1.54 -25.84 -20.71
C THR A 329 -0.94 -24.45 -20.60
N ALA A 330 -1.50 -23.45 -21.29
CA ALA A 330 -1.02 -22.08 -21.21
C ALA A 330 -1.25 -21.47 -19.81
N MET A 331 -2.40 -21.76 -19.19
CA MET A 331 -2.69 -21.36 -17.81
C MET A 331 -1.71 -22.01 -16.84
N ASP A 332 -1.51 -23.32 -16.93
CA ASP A 332 -0.63 -24.09 -16.04
C ASP A 332 0.84 -23.60 -16.15
N GLN A 333 1.30 -23.30 -17.38
CA GLN A 333 2.62 -22.72 -17.62
C GLN A 333 2.76 -21.32 -17.00
N TRP A 334 1.71 -20.50 -17.07
CA TRP A 334 1.69 -19.18 -16.44
C TRP A 334 1.76 -19.28 -14.92
N VAL A 335 1.02 -20.20 -14.30
CA VAL A 335 1.06 -20.45 -12.85
C VAL A 335 2.47 -20.90 -12.42
N ALA A 336 3.07 -21.85 -13.15
CA ALA A 336 4.44 -22.28 -12.89
C ALA A 336 5.45 -21.14 -13.04
N ALA A 337 5.24 -20.22 -14.01
CA ALA A 337 6.08 -19.05 -14.16
C ALA A 337 5.98 -18.07 -12.96
N GLN A 338 4.82 -17.96 -12.30
CA GLN A 338 4.70 -17.17 -11.07
C GLN A 338 5.56 -17.78 -9.95
N GLY A 339 5.62 -19.10 -9.86
CA GLY A 339 6.44 -19.83 -8.88
C GLY A 339 7.96 -19.59 -8.98
N ARG A 340 8.46 -19.11 -10.13
CA ARG A 340 9.90 -18.83 -10.34
C ARG A 340 10.37 -17.55 -9.67
N ASP A 341 9.52 -16.54 -9.67
CA ASP A 341 9.82 -15.22 -9.14
C ASP A 341 9.38 -15.13 -7.67
N ALA A 342 10.22 -14.61 -6.80
CA ALA A 342 9.95 -14.66 -5.36
C ALA A 342 8.75 -13.80 -4.95
N ASP A 343 8.60 -12.63 -5.55
CA ASP A 343 7.55 -11.67 -5.21
C ASP A 343 6.22 -12.10 -5.83
N LYS A 344 6.23 -12.57 -7.09
CA LYS A 344 5.02 -13.12 -7.73
C LYS A 344 4.54 -14.40 -7.07
N ARG A 345 5.47 -15.27 -6.65
CA ARG A 345 5.14 -16.47 -5.89
C ARG A 345 4.48 -16.09 -4.57
N LYS A 346 5.07 -15.17 -3.80
CA LYS A 346 4.50 -14.68 -2.53
C LYS A 346 3.12 -14.05 -2.72
N ALA A 347 2.93 -13.28 -3.80
CA ALA A 347 1.63 -12.70 -4.15
C ALA A 347 0.58 -13.80 -4.40
N LEU A 348 0.91 -14.83 -5.18
CA LEU A 348 -0.01 -15.95 -5.45
C LEU A 348 -0.29 -16.79 -4.20
N GLU A 349 0.73 -17.10 -3.39
CA GLU A 349 0.61 -17.81 -2.11
C GLU A 349 -0.33 -17.07 -1.14
N SER A 350 -0.40 -15.74 -1.21
CA SER A 350 -1.21 -14.93 -0.32
C SER A 350 -2.72 -15.21 -0.44
N HIS A 351 -3.17 -15.80 -1.55
CA HIS A 351 -4.55 -16.20 -1.78
C HIS A 351 -4.93 -17.51 -1.08
N PHE A 352 -4.00 -18.18 -0.40
CA PHE A 352 -4.23 -19.46 0.29
C PHE A 352 -4.18 -19.29 1.82
N PRO A 353 -4.95 -20.09 2.59
CA PRO A 353 -4.89 -20.07 4.05
C PRO A 353 -3.48 -20.39 4.56
N LEU A 354 -3.05 -19.77 5.67
CA LEU A 354 -1.68 -19.96 6.18
C LEU A 354 -1.37 -21.42 6.54
N ARG A 355 -2.39 -22.16 6.97
CA ARG A 355 -2.29 -23.59 7.25
C ARG A 355 -2.00 -24.41 6.00
N ASP A 356 -2.64 -24.08 4.88
CA ASP A 356 -2.53 -24.84 3.63
C ASP A 356 -1.25 -24.48 2.85
N ARG A 357 -0.65 -23.33 3.18
CA ARG A 357 0.66 -22.94 2.69
C ARG A 357 1.81 -23.80 3.23
N GLN A 358 1.66 -24.32 4.45
CA GLN A 358 2.70 -25.10 5.13
C GLN A 358 2.65 -26.58 4.74
N ASP A 359 3.82 -27.23 4.74
CA ASP A 359 3.90 -28.69 4.59
C ASP A 359 3.28 -29.37 5.82
N ASN A 360 2.41 -30.35 5.60
CA ASN A 360 1.82 -31.17 6.67
C ASN A 360 2.78 -32.33 7.02
N ASP A 361 4.03 -31.98 7.30
CA ASP A 361 5.11 -32.94 7.49
C ASP A 361 5.12 -33.48 8.93
N VAL A 362 4.82 -34.76 9.12
CA VAL A 362 4.92 -35.48 10.41
C VAL A 362 6.32 -36.05 10.65
N GLY A 363 7.34 -35.45 10.03
CA GLY A 363 8.75 -35.83 10.13
C GLY A 363 9.01 -37.21 9.54
N PHE A 364 9.72 -38.06 10.29
CA PHE A 364 10.14 -39.42 9.87
C PHE A 364 9.03 -40.26 9.21
N TRP A 365 7.77 -40.11 9.63
CA TRP A 365 6.64 -40.88 9.07
C TRP A 365 6.23 -40.42 7.67
N SER A 366 6.41 -39.15 7.33
CA SER A 366 6.20 -38.63 5.97
C SER A 366 7.26 -39.16 5.02
N ASP A 367 8.53 -39.17 5.46
CA ASP A 367 9.66 -39.66 4.68
C ASP A 367 9.54 -41.16 4.40
N VAL A 368 9.09 -41.94 5.40
CA VAL A 368 8.80 -43.37 5.25
C VAL A 368 7.61 -43.61 4.31
N LYS A 369 6.53 -42.82 4.42
CA LYS A 369 5.40 -42.91 3.47
C LYS A 369 5.86 -42.60 2.05
N ALA A 370 6.59 -41.52 1.85
CA ALA A 370 7.10 -41.12 0.54
C ALA A 370 8.06 -42.17 -0.05
N PHE A 371 8.93 -42.77 0.77
CA PHE A 371 9.81 -43.87 0.37
C PHE A 371 9.05 -45.16 0.01
N ILE A 372 8.00 -45.51 0.76
CA ILE A 372 7.22 -46.75 0.55
C ILE A 372 6.24 -46.63 -0.62
N THR A 373 5.59 -45.46 -0.76
CA THR A 373 4.50 -45.25 -1.73
C THR A 373 4.96 -44.55 -3.01
N GLY A 374 6.16 -43.94 -3.00
CA GLY A 374 6.62 -43.04 -4.05
C GLY A 374 5.88 -41.69 -4.07
N ASP A 375 4.96 -41.45 -3.14
CA ASP A 375 4.16 -40.24 -3.05
C ASP A 375 4.92 -39.15 -2.29
N HIS A 376 5.68 -38.37 -3.03
CA HIS A 376 6.40 -37.20 -2.54
C HIS A 376 5.55 -35.90 -2.58
N GLN A 377 4.29 -35.97 -3.03
CA GLN A 377 3.46 -34.80 -3.35
C GLN A 377 2.36 -34.54 -2.31
N SER A 378 1.73 -35.57 -1.73
CA SER A 378 0.51 -35.40 -0.92
C SER A 378 0.65 -34.64 0.40
N ASN A 379 1.86 -34.46 0.92
CA ASN A 379 2.10 -33.76 2.19
C ASN A 379 2.62 -32.32 2.00
N LYS A 380 2.80 -31.87 0.76
CA LYS A 380 3.39 -30.57 0.45
C LYS A 380 2.33 -29.47 0.39
N GLY A 381 2.60 -28.38 1.10
CA GLY A 381 1.76 -27.19 1.12
C GLY A 381 1.91 -26.36 -0.16
N VAL A 382 1.11 -25.31 -0.27
CA VAL A 382 1.08 -24.44 -1.46
C VAL A 382 2.43 -23.78 -1.72
N ASP A 383 3.14 -23.32 -0.68
CA ASP A 383 4.43 -22.62 -0.84
C ASP A 383 5.49 -23.56 -1.47
N THR A 384 5.55 -24.81 -1.00
CA THR A 384 6.42 -25.84 -1.57
C THR A 384 5.99 -26.21 -2.99
N ALA A 385 4.70 -26.41 -3.22
CA ALA A 385 4.17 -26.79 -4.53
C ALA A 385 4.48 -25.73 -5.60
N LEU A 386 4.26 -24.44 -5.30
CA LEU A 386 4.56 -23.35 -6.23
C LEU A 386 6.06 -23.20 -6.48
N ARG A 387 6.91 -23.39 -5.45
CA ARG A 387 8.37 -23.39 -5.60
C ARG A 387 8.85 -24.53 -6.50
N ASP A 388 8.33 -25.74 -6.31
CA ASP A 388 8.72 -26.92 -7.08
C ASP A 388 8.17 -26.89 -8.52
N LEU A 389 6.98 -26.33 -8.75
CA LEU A 389 6.48 -25.98 -10.08
C LEU A 389 7.39 -24.96 -10.79
N GLY A 390 7.80 -23.90 -10.07
CA GLY A 390 8.66 -22.85 -10.62
C GLY A 390 10.02 -23.37 -11.08
N ASN A 391 10.64 -24.21 -10.26
CA ASN A 391 11.95 -24.81 -10.54
C ASN A 391 11.88 -26.00 -11.51
N GLY A 392 10.68 -26.43 -11.90
CA GLY A 392 10.48 -27.58 -12.80
C GLY A 392 10.72 -28.94 -12.16
N HIS A 393 10.73 -29.02 -10.82
CA HIS A 393 10.75 -30.29 -10.10
C HIS A 393 9.41 -31.03 -10.23
N TRP A 394 8.31 -30.27 -10.27
CA TRP A 394 6.98 -30.79 -10.50
C TRP A 394 6.53 -30.40 -11.91
N ASP A 395 5.91 -31.36 -12.61
CA ASP A 395 5.36 -31.08 -13.94
C ASP A 395 4.12 -30.18 -13.80
N SER A 396 4.08 -29.12 -14.62
CA SER A 396 2.97 -28.17 -14.60
C SER A 396 1.80 -28.60 -15.49
N ILE A 397 2.04 -29.42 -16.51
CA ILE A 397 1.12 -29.67 -17.62
C ILE A 397 0.36 -31.00 -17.43
N GLU A 398 0.81 -31.89 -16.56
CA GLU A 398 0.15 -33.16 -16.27
C GLU A 398 -1.24 -33.04 -15.63
N GLY A 399 -1.64 -31.85 -15.18
CA GLY A 399 -2.93 -31.61 -14.52
C GLY A 399 -3.05 -32.29 -13.15
N THR A 400 -1.91 -32.53 -12.49
CA THR A 400 -1.81 -33.20 -11.17
C THR A 400 -1.74 -32.20 -10.01
N VAL A 401 -1.10 -31.05 -10.25
CA VAL A 401 -0.81 -30.06 -9.20
C VAL A 401 -1.67 -28.82 -9.36
N ILE A 402 -1.84 -28.29 -10.56
CA ILE A 402 -2.54 -27.00 -10.76
C ILE A 402 -4.03 -27.28 -11.04
N ASP A 403 -4.92 -26.68 -10.26
CA ASP A 403 -6.38 -26.80 -10.38
C ASP A 403 -6.85 -28.26 -10.51
N SER A 404 -6.28 -29.15 -9.70
CA SER A 404 -6.43 -30.60 -9.87
C SER A 404 -7.70 -31.15 -9.23
N ALA A 405 -8.26 -30.49 -8.21
CA ALA A 405 -9.55 -30.85 -7.63
C ALA A 405 -10.73 -30.39 -8.50
N ASN A 406 -10.52 -29.38 -9.36
CA ASN A 406 -11.48 -28.92 -10.37
C ASN A 406 -12.89 -28.66 -9.77
N VAL A 407 -12.92 -28.00 -8.61
CA VAL A 407 -14.14 -27.87 -7.78
C VAL A 407 -15.12 -26.89 -8.43
N ARG A 408 -16.19 -27.42 -9.03
CA ARG A 408 -17.21 -26.61 -9.70
C ARG A 408 -18.16 -25.92 -8.73
N ILE A 409 -18.36 -24.62 -8.94
CA ILE A 409 -19.35 -23.80 -8.22
C ILE A 409 -20.63 -23.70 -9.06
N GLN A 410 -21.76 -24.08 -8.47
CA GLN A 410 -23.09 -23.95 -9.08
C GLN A 410 -23.94 -22.83 -8.47
N GLY A 411 -23.72 -22.52 -7.18
CA GLY A 411 -24.43 -21.48 -6.42
C GLY A 411 -23.93 -20.07 -6.67
N ASP A 412 -24.26 -19.14 -5.77
CA ASP A 412 -23.70 -17.78 -5.80
C ASP A 412 -22.20 -17.83 -5.47
N VAL A 413 -21.38 -17.47 -6.45
CA VAL A 413 -19.91 -17.56 -6.33
C VAL A 413 -19.38 -16.69 -5.20
N PHE A 414 -20.00 -15.53 -4.98
CA PHE A 414 -19.60 -14.60 -3.94
C PHE A 414 -19.92 -15.13 -2.54
N SER A 415 -21.00 -15.91 -2.37
CA SER A 415 -21.25 -16.64 -1.12
C SER A 415 -20.14 -17.65 -0.84
N VAL A 416 -19.68 -18.41 -1.85
CA VAL A 416 -18.59 -19.39 -1.70
C VAL A 416 -17.29 -18.70 -1.28
N ILE A 417 -16.92 -17.60 -1.94
CA ILE A 417 -15.73 -16.82 -1.55
C ILE A 417 -15.89 -16.24 -0.15
N LYS A 418 -17.07 -15.73 0.20
CA LYS A 418 -17.35 -15.23 1.56
C LYS A 418 -17.17 -16.33 2.60
N ASP A 419 -17.69 -17.53 2.35
CA ASP A 419 -17.59 -18.67 3.27
C ASP A 419 -16.14 -19.15 3.41
N ALA A 420 -15.40 -19.25 2.31
CA ALA A 420 -13.97 -19.58 2.30
C ALA A 420 -13.15 -18.54 3.08
N THR A 421 -13.43 -17.25 2.85
CA THR A 421 -12.79 -16.13 3.55
C THR A 421 -13.08 -16.13 5.05
N GLN A 422 -14.33 -16.39 5.44
CA GLN A 422 -14.72 -16.53 6.84
C GLN A 422 -13.94 -17.65 7.54
N LEU A 423 -13.87 -18.82 6.89
CA LEU A 423 -13.14 -19.96 7.41
C LEU A 423 -11.63 -19.66 7.52
N ARG A 424 -11.06 -18.99 6.52
CA ARG A 424 -9.68 -18.52 6.53
C ARG A 424 -9.41 -17.60 7.71
N MET A 425 -10.22 -16.54 7.91
CA MET A 425 -10.02 -15.60 9.03
C MET A 425 -9.96 -16.30 10.37
N SER A 426 -10.86 -17.26 10.58
CA SER A 426 -10.92 -18.02 11.83
C SER A 426 -9.67 -18.90 12.01
N ARG A 427 -9.24 -19.62 10.96
CA ARG A 427 -8.07 -20.52 11.01
C ARG A 427 -6.74 -19.77 11.08
N ASP A 428 -6.60 -18.69 10.33
CA ASP A 428 -5.41 -17.84 10.36
C ASP A 428 -5.31 -17.20 11.76
N ALA A 429 -6.42 -16.66 12.30
CA ALA A 429 -6.43 -16.16 13.68
C ALA A 429 -6.05 -17.21 14.72
N ASP A 430 -6.55 -18.44 14.60
CA ASP A 430 -6.18 -19.55 15.48
C ASP A 430 -4.67 -19.88 15.40
N THR A 431 -4.12 -19.87 14.18
CA THR A 431 -2.70 -20.16 13.93
C THR A 431 -1.77 -19.07 14.48
N MET A 432 -2.18 -17.81 14.36
CA MET A 432 -1.31 -16.65 14.62
C MET A 432 -1.48 -16.08 16.03
N ILE A 433 -2.69 -16.10 16.55
CA ILE A 433 -3.01 -15.64 17.90
C ILE A 433 -3.04 -16.90 18.77
N LYS A 434 -1.86 -17.43 19.09
CA LYS A 434 -1.79 -18.65 19.92
C LYS A 434 -2.24 -18.36 21.34
N SER A 435 -3.03 -19.27 21.90
CA SER A 435 -3.40 -19.23 23.32
C SER A 435 -2.15 -19.35 24.21
N ASN A 436 -2.18 -18.70 25.38
CA ASN A 436 -1.07 -18.70 26.34
C ASN A 436 -0.68 -20.13 26.82
N SER A 437 -1.53 -21.13 26.59
CA SER A 437 -1.30 -22.54 26.98
C SER A 437 -0.58 -23.40 25.93
N GLU A 438 -0.38 -22.92 24.69
CA GLU A 438 0.13 -23.72 23.57
C GLU A 438 1.56 -23.36 23.12
N VAL A 439 2.26 -22.50 23.85
CA VAL A 439 3.63 -22.07 23.50
C VAL A 439 4.63 -23.10 24.03
N THR A 440 5.02 -24.06 23.17
CA THR A 440 6.18 -24.95 23.40
C THR A 440 7.44 -24.41 22.70
N ARG A 441 8.60 -24.82 23.22
CA ARG A 441 9.97 -24.43 22.82
C ARG A 441 10.24 -24.28 21.30
N ASP A 442 9.56 -25.05 20.44
CA ASP A 442 9.79 -25.09 18.99
C ASP A 442 9.05 -24.00 18.18
N THR A 443 8.11 -23.27 18.78
CA THR A 443 7.34 -22.22 18.08
C THR A 443 8.06 -20.86 18.05
N TRP A 444 8.97 -20.60 19.00
CA TRP A 444 9.39 -19.23 19.34
C TRP A 444 10.57 -18.68 18.51
N LEU A 445 11.30 -19.51 17.76
CA LEU A 445 12.58 -19.09 17.20
C LEU A 445 12.53 -18.17 15.96
N ASN A 446 11.36 -17.83 15.39
CA ASN A 446 11.32 -17.18 14.06
C ASN A 446 10.33 -16.02 13.78
N ASP A 447 9.52 -15.53 14.73
CA ASP A 447 8.54 -14.46 14.42
C ASP A 447 8.82 -13.16 15.20
N LEU A 448 9.82 -12.39 14.76
CA LEU A 448 10.25 -11.13 15.42
C LEU A 448 9.46 -9.88 14.99
N THR A 449 8.40 -10.01 14.19
CA THR A 449 7.55 -8.89 13.77
C THR A 449 6.07 -9.24 13.86
N VAL A 450 5.64 -9.75 15.02
CA VAL A 450 4.33 -10.37 15.18
C VAL A 450 3.18 -9.46 14.76
N ALA A 451 3.13 -8.19 15.16
CA ALA A 451 1.98 -7.34 14.83
C ALA A 451 1.95 -6.82 13.37
N ALA A 452 3.09 -6.42 12.79
CA ALA A 452 3.18 -6.05 11.38
C ALA A 452 2.95 -7.27 10.48
N GLY A 453 3.49 -8.43 10.88
CA GLY A 453 3.22 -9.73 10.25
C GLY A 453 1.75 -10.15 10.39
N LEU A 454 1.10 -9.89 11.53
CA LEU A 454 -0.31 -10.18 11.76
C LEU A 454 -1.19 -9.27 10.89
N ALA A 455 -0.91 -7.97 10.85
CA ALA A 455 -1.61 -7.02 9.98
C ALA A 455 -1.42 -7.36 8.49
N ALA A 456 -0.20 -7.67 8.05
CA ALA A 456 0.10 -8.05 6.67
C ALA A 456 -0.55 -9.38 6.26
N LYS A 457 -0.66 -10.33 7.18
CA LYS A 457 -1.26 -11.64 6.89
C LYS A 457 -2.81 -11.61 7.01
N PHE A 458 -3.39 -10.70 7.78
CA PHE A 458 -4.85 -10.39 7.76
C PHE A 458 -5.26 -9.40 6.66
N ALA A 459 -4.30 -8.67 6.08
CA ALA A 459 -4.51 -7.66 5.05
C ALA A 459 -5.33 -8.20 3.86
N VAL A 460 -4.93 -9.37 3.39
CA VAL A 460 -5.53 -10.07 2.23
C VAL A 460 -7.00 -10.40 2.46
N ILE A 461 -7.44 -10.42 3.71
CA ILE A 461 -8.82 -10.78 4.06
C ILE A 461 -9.75 -9.55 4.08
N GLY A 462 -9.19 -8.33 4.12
CA GLY A 462 -9.96 -7.09 3.97
C GLY A 462 -10.16 -6.66 2.50
N GLU A 463 -9.54 -7.35 1.56
CA GLU A 463 -9.30 -6.91 0.17
C GLU A 463 -10.55 -6.42 -0.57
N PRO A 464 -11.74 -7.03 -0.57
CA PRO A 464 -12.87 -6.49 -1.33
C PRO A 464 -13.39 -5.15 -0.78
N ILE A 465 -13.18 -4.93 0.52
CA ILE A 465 -13.59 -3.73 1.23
C ILE A 465 -12.50 -2.65 1.14
N VAL A 466 -11.23 -3.05 1.17
CA VAL A 466 -10.09 -2.14 1.01
C VAL A 466 -9.82 -1.79 -0.45
N ILE A 467 -10.04 -2.73 -1.38
CA ILE A 467 -10.02 -2.50 -2.83
C ILE A 467 -11.26 -1.70 -3.24
N GLY A 468 -12.47 -1.94 -2.72
CA GLY A 468 -13.60 -1.02 -2.95
C GLY A 468 -13.26 0.45 -2.63
N ILE A 469 -12.27 0.63 -1.75
CA ILE A 469 -11.62 1.87 -1.36
C ILE A 469 -10.39 2.20 -2.28
N ALA A 470 -9.55 1.25 -2.71
CA ALA A 470 -8.29 1.44 -3.47
C ALA A 470 -8.27 1.06 -4.98
N ALA A 471 -9.32 0.46 -5.57
CA ALA A 471 -9.31 -0.24 -6.88
C ALA A 471 -9.16 0.55 -8.19
N ALA A 472 -9.04 1.88 -8.20
CA ALA A 472 -9.12 2.65 -9.46
C ALA A 472 -7.83 3.36 -9.88
N THR A 473 -6.67 2.80 -9.55
CA THR A 473 -5.42 3.19 -10.22
C THR A 473 -5.22 2.31 -11.45
N GLY A 474 -5.99 2.57 -12.49
CA GLY A 474 -5.57 2.18 -13.83
C GLY A 474 -4.20 2.82 -14.13
N PHE A 475 -3.27 1.97 -14.59
CA PHE A 475 -1.88 2.21 -15.04
C PHE A 475 -0.74 1.87 -14.06
N VAL A 476 -0.18 0.66 -14.30
CA VAL A 476 1.19 0.09 -14.14
C VAL A 476 2.30 1.12 -13.81
N GLU A 477 3.19 0.94 -12.83
CA GLU A 477 4.22 -0.12 -12.72
C GLU A 477 4.77 -0.24 -11.27
N THR A 478 5.09 -1.47 -10.86
CA THR A 478 5.89 -1.91 -9.68
C THR A 478 5.28 -1.81 -8.26
N GLU A 479 4.72 -2.93 -7.83
CA GLU A 479 5.00 -3.70 -6.58
C GLU A 479 4.88 -3.08 -5.17
N VAL A 480 4.76 -1.76 -4.97
CA VAL A 480 4.72 -1.19 -3.60
C VAL A 480 3.37 -0.53 -3.24
N GLY A 481 2.51 -0.31 -4.23
CA GLY A 481 1.29 0.52 -4.07
C GLY A 481 0.14 -0.14 -3.30
N VAL A 482 -0.02 -1.47 -3.37
CA VAL A 482 -1.09 -2.19 -2.66
C VAL A 482 -0.69 -2.46 -1.21
N GLU A 483 0.58 -2.84 -0.97
CA GLU A 483 1.16 -2.99 0.37
C GLU A 483 0.96 -1.72 1.20
N LYS A 484 1.24 -0.52 0.68
CA LYS A 484 1.08 0.73 1.46
C LYS A 484 -0.34 1.08 1.90
N SER A 485 -1.39 0.55 1.25
CA SER A 485 -2.77 0.84 1.65
C SER A 485 -3.24 0.01 2.85
N ILE A 486 -2.61 -1.15 3.10
CA ILE A 486 -2.97 -2.06 4.20
C ILE A 486 -1.81 -2.26 5.20
N THR A 487 -0.58 -2.36 4.72
CA THR A 487 0.67 -2.47 5.50
C THR A 487 1.46 -1.17 5.59
N GLY A 488 0.97 -0.06 5.02
CA GLY A 488 1.65 1.24 5.11
C GLY A 488 1.95 1.60 6.56
N ASP A 489 3.13 2.15 6.80
CA ASP A 489 3.65 2.40 8.15
C ASP A 489 2.85 3.48 8.89
N THR A 490 1.96 4.21 8.21
CA THR A 490 1.18 5.33 8.76
C THR A 490 -0.33 5.17 8.60
N GLN A 491 -1.12 5.74 9.53
CA GLN A 491 -2.59 5.75 9.44
C GLN A 491 -3.11 6.67 8.30
N ALA A 492 -2.30 7.62 7.83
CA ALA A 492 -2.55 8.50 6.67
C ALA A 492 -2.64 7.71 5.36
N GLU A 493 -1.62 6.89 5.09
CA GLU A 493 -1.51 6.09 3.86
C GLU A 493 -2.72 5.16 3.71
N ARG A 494 -3.24 4.65 4.83
CA ARG A 494 -4.44 3.79 4.92
C ARG A 494 -5.76 4.52 4.62
N LYS A 495 -5.83 5.84 4.74
CA LYS A 495 -7.09 6.62 4.65
C LYS A 495 -7.28 7.38 3.34
N HIS A 496 -6.23 7.80 2.64
CA HIS A 496 -6.34 8.77 1.53
C HIS A 496 -6.19 8.22 0.10
N GLY A 497 -5.47 7.12 -0.13
CA GLY A 497 -5.46 6.42 -1.45
C GLY A 497 -6.81 5.79 -1.85
N SER A 498 -7.80 6.02 -0.99
CA SER A 498 -8.93 5.18 -0.64
C SER A 498 -10.27 5.80 -1.11
N THR A 499 -10.25 7.09 -1.44
CA THR A 499 -11.47 7.86 -1.75
C THR A 499 -11.64 8.11 -3.24
N ALA A 500 -10.56 8.40 -3.96
CA ALA A 500 -10.60 8.63 -5.41
C ALA A 500 -10.87 7.34 -6.20
N ALA A 501 -10.28 6.23 -5.74
CA ALA A 501 -10.50 4.93 -6.33
C ALA A 501 -11.93 4.41 -6.10
N LEU A 502 -12.43 4.56 -4.87
CA LEU A 502 -13.83 4.35 -4.53
C LEU A 502 -14.78 5.16 -5.42
N ASP A 503 -14.51 6.45 -5.64
CA ASP A 503 -15.36 7.28 -6.48
C ASP A 503 -15.36 6.83 -7.96
N GLY A 504 -14.23 6.33 -8.47
CA GLY A 504 -14.13 5.70 -9.79
C GLY A 504 -14.99 4.43 -9.88
N ALA A 505 -14.89 3.54 -8.91
CA ALA A 505 -15.69 2.32 -8.84
C ALA A 505 -17.18 2.60 -8.70
N LEU A 506 -17.55 3.56 -7.85
CA LEU A 506 -18.93 4.01 -7.68
C LEU A 506 -19.52 4.58 -8.97
N ASN A 507 -18.75 5.38 -9.71
CA ASN A 507 -19.19 5.91 -10.99
C ASN A 507 -19.38 4.78 -12.02
N GLU A 508 -18.46 3.82 -12.07
CA GLU A 508 -18.54 2.70 -12.99
C GLU A 508 -19.74 1.76 -12.72
N LEU A 509 -20.08 1.55 -11.45
CA LEU A 509 -21.18 0.67 -11.07
C LEU A 509 -22.55 1.38 -11.15
N PHE A 510 -22.64 2.66 -10.77
CA PHE A 510 -23.93 3.32 -10.51
C PHE A 510 -24.24 4.53 -11.42
N ALA A 511 -23.32 5.03 -12.24
CA ALA A 511 -23.64 6.14 -13.14
C ALA A 511 -24.47 5.69 -14.35
N VAL A 512 -25.45 6.50 -14.75
CA VAL A 512 -26.25 6.28 -15.96
C VAL A 512 -25.53 6.88 -17.16
N GLY A 513 -25.36 6.07 -18.23
CA GLY A 513 -24.69 6.46 -19.48
C GLY A 513 -25.11 7.85 -19.99
N GLY A 514 -24.12 8.72 -20.18
CA GLY A 514 -24.28 10.09 -20.70
C GLY A 514 -24.03 11.22 -19.70
N GLY A 515 -24.07 10.93 -18.40
CA GLY A 515 -23.69 11.89 -17.36
C GLY A 515 -22.21 11.78 -17.02
N THR A 516 -21.33 12.38 -17.84
CA THR A 516 -20.09 12.90 -17.24
C THR A 516 -20.50 14.10 -16.39
N GLU A 517 -20.96 13.86 -15.16
CA GLU A 517 -20.40 14.69 -14.11
C GLU A 517 -18.90 14.45 -14.28
N ARG A 518 -18.21 15.43 -14.90
CA ARG A 518 -16.76 15.50 -14.81
C ARG A 518 -16.51 15.31 -13.33
N GLY A 519 -16.05 14.11 -12.94
CA GLY A 519 -15.65 13.86 -11.57
C GLY A 519 -14.85 15.08 -11.18
N SER A 520 -15.24 15.74 -10.09
CA SER A 520 -14.59 16.95 -9.59
C SER A 520 -13.12 16.80 -9.91
N THR A 521 -12.62 17.60 -10.86
CA THR A 521 -11.18 17.68 -11.13
C THR A 521 -10.55 17.76 -9.76
N ILE A 522 -9.78 16.73 -9.37
CA ILE A 522 -9.16 16.63 -8.04
C ILE A 522 -8.79 18.04 -7.65
N GLU A 523 -9.51 18.58 -6.66
CA GLU A 523 -9.33 19.97 -6.27
C GLU A 523 -7.88 20.05 -5.82
N ARG A 524 -7.06 20.79 -6.57
CA ARG A 524 -5.61 20.82 -6.38
C ARG A 524 -5.39 21.42 -5.00
N PRO A 525 -4.88 20.66 -4.01
CA PRO A 525 -4.67 21.22 -2.70
C PRO A 525 -3.63 22.33 -2.85
N THR A 526 -4.03 23.55 -2.52
CA THR A 526 -3.14 24.71 -2.55
C THR A 526 -2.09 24.61 -1.46
N THR A 527 -2.43 23.87 -0.40
CA THR A 527 -1.57 23.51 0.73
C THR A 527 -1.79 22.05 1.12
N ILE A 528 -0.72 21.34 1.47
CA ILE A 528 -0.75 19.99 2.04
C ILE A 528 -0.29 20.12 3.50
N PRO A 529 -1.11 19.74 4.49
CA PRO A 529 -0.69 19.75 5.89
C PRO A 529 0.38 18.68 6.14
N ILE A 530 1.39 19.02 6.93
CA ILE A 530 2.42 18.11 7.44
C ILE A 530 2.21 17.93 8.95
N ARG A 531 2.27 16.69 9.41
CA ARG A 531 2.30 16.35 10.84
C ARG A 531 3.54 15.53 11.19
N GLN A 532 3.89 15.50 12.47
CA GLN A 532 4.89 14.56 12.99
C GLN A 532 4.18 13.27 13.45
N GLU A 533 4.70 12.11 13.06
CA GLU A 533 4.20 10.78 13.46
C GLU A 533 5.35 9.93 14.02
N MET A 534 5.03 9.04 14.97
CA MET A 534 5.97 8.11 15.60
C MET A 534 5.65 6.69 15.14
N PHE A 535 6.63 5.98 14.61
CA PHE A 535 6.50 4.62 14.09
C PHE A 535 6.61 3.56 15.19
N ALA A 536 6.22 2.32 14.88
CA ALA A 536 6.23 1.18 15.80
C ALA A 536 7.63 0.84 16.36
N ASP A 537 8.69 1.25 15.66
CA ASP A 537 10.09 1.11 16.09
C ASP A 537 10.61 2.29 16.92
N GLY A 538 9.77 3.32 17.15
CA GLY A 538 10.08 4.54 17.89
C GLY A 538 10.67 5.68 17.06
N GLN A 539 10.85 5.52 15.73
CA GLN A 539 11.31 6.61 14.87
C GLN A 539 10.24 7.69 14.69
N GLN A 540 10.67 8.94 14.45
CA GLN A 540 9.78 10.06 14.14
C GLN A 540 9.98 10.52 12.70
N ALA A 541 8.89 10.79 11.97
CA ALA A 541 8.95 11.42 10.66
C ALA A 541 7.84 12.45 10.44
N GLN A 542 8.10 13.38 9.51
CA GLN A 542 7.09 14.22 8.91
C GLN A 542 6.25 13.39 7.94
N VAL A 543 4.96 13.33 8.19
CA VAL A 543 3.99 12.58 7.38
C VAL A 543 2.98 13.55 6.80
N ILE A 544 2.61 13.30 5.55
CA ILE A 544 1.53 14.01 4.85
C ILE A 544 0.36 13.05 4.61
N ASP A 545 -0.85 13.58 4.70
CA ASP A 545 -2.08 12.85 4.36
C ASP A 545 -2.31 12.76 2.84
N HIS A 546 -1.48 13.45 2.04
CA HIS A 546 -1.62 13.48 0.59
C HIS A 546 -0.83 12.33 -0.06
N PRO A 547 -1.48 11.44 -0.83
CA PRO A 547 -0.79 10.36 -1.51
C PRO A 547 0.13 10.92 -2.61
N LEU A 548 1.36 10.45 -2.64
CA LEU A 548 2.37 10.84 -3.63
C LEU A 548 2.51 9.79 -4.72
N SER A 549 2.97 10.18 -5.91
CA SER A 549 3.39 9.20 -6.90
C SER A 549 4.68 8.48 -6.47
N ALA A 550 4.90 7.28 -7.01
CA ALA A 550 6.12 6.52 -6.78
C ALA A 550 7.40 7.23 -7.27
N SER A 551 7.25 8.21 -8.18
CA SER A 551 8.35 9.06 -8.65
C SER A 551 8.45 10.38 -7.89
N ALA A 552 7.76 10.54 -6.76
CA ALA A 552 7.88 11.73 -5.94
C ALA A 552 9.23 11.75 -5.21
N TYR A 553 9.85 12.92 -5.13
CA TYR A 553 11.12 13.11 -4.46
C TYR A 553 11.19 14.48 -3.82
N THR A 554 12.03 14.59 -2.79
CA THR A 554 12.33 15.88 -2.15
C THR A 554 13.62 16.45 -2.71
N LEU A 555 13.61 17.73 -3.05
CA LEU A 555 14.79 18.53 -3.35
C LEU A 555 15.12 19.38 -2.12
N PRO A 556 16.29 19.21 -1.50
CA PRO A 556 16.68 20.04 -0.35
C PRO A 556 16.77 21.50 -0.79
N ARG A 557 16.33 22.41 0.08
CA ARG A 557 16.46 23.85 -0.10
C ARG A 557 17.19 24.49 1.09
N ALA A 558 17.78 25.67 0.90
CA ALA A 558 18.49 26.39 1.95
C ALA A 558 17.58 26.84 3.12
N ASN A 559 16.26 26.85 2.92
CA ASN A 559 15.26 27.20 3.94
C ASN A 559 14.04 26.26 3.83
N GLY A 560 14.30 24.95 3.84
CA GLY A 560 13.28 23.89 3.76
C GLY A 560 13.55 22.89 2.64
N TYR A 561 12.51 22.47 1.91
CA TYR A 561 12.64 21.54 0.79
C TYR A 561 11.46 21.67 -0.18
N ASP A 562 11.67 21.29 -1.44
CA ASP A 562 10.59 21.13 -2.41
C ASP A 562 10.22 19.64 -2.54
N LEU A 563 8.95 19.32 -2.37
CA LEU A 563 8.38 18.04 -2.75
C LEU A 563 7.93 18.10 -4.20
N VAL A 564 8.62 17.38 -5.08
CA VAL A 564 8.25 17.23 -6.48
C VAL A 564 7.43 15.96 -6.63
N ASP A 565 6.18 16.09 -7.09
CA ASP A 565 5.30 14.96 -7.35
C ASP A 565 4.71 15.05 -8.77
N ARG A 566 5.14 14.12 -9.64
CA ARG A 566 4.88 14.12 -11.09
C ARG A 566 5.28 15.44 -11.77
N ASN A 567 4.32 16.35 -11.87
CA ASN A 567 4.40 17.62 -12.57
C ASN A 567 4.12 18.80 -11.63
N GLN A 568 4.03 18.55 -10.31
CA GLN A 568 3.71 19.52 -9.28
C GLN A 568 4.89 19.70 -8.34
N VAL A 569 4.98 20.91 -7.78
CA VAL A 569 6.00 21.27 -6.79
C VAL A 569 5.31 21.87 -5.60
N TYR A 570 5.53 21.28 -4.44
CA TYR A 570 5.07 21.81 -3.18
C TYR A 570 6.28 22.21 -2.34
N ARG A 571 6.27 23.41 -1.78
CA ARG A 571 7.39 23.93 -0.99
C ARG A 571 7.10 23.86 0.50
N TYR A 572 8.01 23.24 1.23
CA TYR A 572 8.15 23.37 2.67
C TYR A 572 9.09 24.53 3.00
N LEU A 573 8.75 25.33 4.00
CA LEU A 573 9.64 26.38 4.52
C LEU A 573 9.85 26.19 6.01
N ASP A 574 11.10 26.27 6.46
CA ASP A 574 11.43 26.11 7.90
C ASP A 574 10.80 27.22 8.76
N ASN A 575 10.60 28.40 8.18
CA ASN A 575 9.93 29.53 8.83
C ASN A 575 8.39 29.47 8.80
N ARG A 576 7.82 28.49 8.11
CA ARG A 576 6.37 28.17 8.07
C ARG A 576 6.16 26.66 8.21
N PRO A 577 6.48 26.08 9.39
CA PRO A 577 6.38 24.65 9.59
C PRO A 577 4.92 24.18 9.59
N GLY A 578 4.70 22.94 9.15
CA GLY A 578 3.38 22.27 9.19
C GLY A 578 2.58 22.30 7.88
N GLU A 579 3.08 22.92 6.81
CA GLU A 579 2.43 22.90 5.50
C GLU A 579 3.42 22.85 4.33
N LEU A 580 3.03 22.19 3.24
CA LEU A 580 3.63 22.32 1.92
C LEU A 580 2.73 23.19 1.05
N THR A 581 3.27 24.22 0.42
CA THR A 581 2.49 25.12 -0.45
C THR A 581 2.73 24.79 -1.93
N ASN A 582 1.67 24.60 -2.72
CA ASN A 582 1.78 24.38 -4.16
C ASN A 582 2.25 25.66 -4.86
N LEU A 583 3.41 25.62 -5.52
CA LEU A 583 4.01 26.79 -6.18
C LEU A 583 3.20 27.28 -7.38
N GLU A 584 2.45 26.40 -8.05
CA GLU A 584 1.60 26.73 -9.22
C GLU A 584 0.18 27.19 -8.82
N SER A 585 -0.16 27.22 -7.53
CA SER A 585 -1.51 27.58 -7.08
C SER A 585 -1.84 29.06 -7.32
N ALA A 586 -3.02 29.31 -7.90
CA ALA A 586 -3.57 30.66 -8.09
C ALA A 586 -3.88 31.39 -6.75
N ALA A 587 -3.99 30.65 -5.64
CA ALA A 587 -4.19 31.23 -4.31
C ALA A 587 -2.92 31.93 -3.76
N HIS A 588 -1.75 31.71 -4.38
CA HIS A 588 -0.51 32.36 -4.00
C HIS A 588 -0.32 33.63 -4.85
N THR A 589 -0.83 34.78 -4.38
CA THR A 589 -0.73 36.08 -5.07
C THR A 589 0.36 36.99 -4.50
N ALA A 590 1.16 36.50 -3.57
CA ALA A 590 2.25 37.25 -2.96
C ALA A 590 3.32 37.58 -4.02
N PRO A 591 3.97 38.77 -3.93
CA PRO A 591 5.19 39.05 -4.69
C PRO A 591 6.25 37.97 -4.44
N LEU A 592 7.13 37.75 -5.41
CA LEU A 592 8.23 36.79 -5.28
C LEU A 592 9.19 37.27 -4.16
N GLU A 593 9.10 36.64 -2.99
CA GLU A 593 9.91 36.98 -1.82
C GLU A 593 11.37 36.55 -1.98
N GLY A 594 12.29 37.27 -1.32
CA GLY A 594 13.72 36.93 -1.37
C GLY A 594 14.40 37.27 -2.68
N PHE A 595 13.85 38.18 -3.49
CA PHE A 595 14.51 38.75 -4.67
C PHE A 595 14.70 40.26 -4.53
N GLU A 596 15.89 40.72 -4.88
CA GLU A 596 16.22 42.15 -4.94
C GLU A 596 16.42 42.59 -6.39
N ALA A 597 15.88 43.76 -6.75
CA ALA A 597 16.07 44.39 -8.06
C ALA A 597 17.48 45.00 -8.22
N PHE A 598 18.51 44.20 -7.93
CA PHE A 598 19.91 44.57 -7.99
C PHE A 598 20.76 43.36 -8.40
N CYS A 599 21.61 43.52 -9.42
CA CYS A 599 22.70 42.57 -9.67
C CYS A 599 24.05 43.27 -9.47
N PRO A 600 24.91 42.75 -8.59
CA PRO A 600 26.29 43.20 -8.53
C PRO A 600 27.02 42.81 -9.82
N ALA A 601 27.85 43.72 -10.36
CA ALA A 601 28.76 43.39 -11.45
C ALA A 601 29.88 42.47 -10.94
N PRO A 602 30.41 41.53 -11.74
CA PRO A 602 31.61 40.80 -11.39
C PRO A 602 32.76 41.81 -11.29
N VAL A 603 33.37 41.96 -10.11
CA VAL A 603 34.63 42.73 -9.99
C VAL A 603 35.79 41.79 -10.36
N PRO A 604 36.60 42.19 -11.35
CA PRO A 604 37.78 42.98 -11.02
C PRO A 604 37.98 44.19 -11.95
N SER A 605 38.15 45.36 -11.33
CA SER A 605 38.57 46.64 -11.94
C SER A 605 37.84 47.09 -13.23
N GLY A 606 36.74 47.83 -13.07
CA GLY A 606 36.17 48.62 -14.16
C GLY A 606 34.86 49.31 -13.76
N ARG A 607 34.76 50.63 -13.93
CA ARG A 607 33.49 51.36 -13.74
C ARG A 607 32.54 50.99 -14.88
N VAL A 608 31.45 50.29 -14.56
CA VAL A 608 30.34 50.04 -15.50
C VAL A 608 29.30 51.16 -15.36
N ARG A 609 28.98 51.85 -16.46
CA ARG A 609 27.85 52.79 -16.53
C ARG A 609 26.55 51.97 -16.60
N ARG A 610 25.66 52.12 -15.60
CA ARG A 610 24.32 51.50 -15.60
C ARG A 610 23.46 52.11 -16.71
N GLY A 611 22.96 51.28 -17.61
CA GLY A 611 21.91 51.66 -18.56
C GLY A 611 20.53 51.45 -17.95
N ALA A 612 19.56 52.30 -18.30
CA ALA A 612 18.17 52.24 -17.82
C ALA A 612 17.38 50.97 -18.24
N ASN A 613 18.02 49.99 -18.89
CA ASN A 613 17.41 48.74 -19.40
C ASN A 613 18.04 47.47 -18.79
N GLU A 614 18.81 47.59 -17.71
CA GLU A 614 19.60 46.50 -17.11
C GLU A 614 19.05 45.99 -15.77
N GLU A 615 17.78 46.26 -15.48
CA GLU A 615 17.16 45.75 -14.24
C GLU A 615 17.06 44.23 -14.27
N CYS A 616 17.65 43.62 -13.27
CA CYS A 616 17.66 42.20 -13.03
C CYS A 616 17.37 41.95 -11.55
N PHE A 617 16.83 40.77 -11.27
CA PHE A 617 16.39 40.37 -9.94
C PHE A 617 17.26 39.22 -9.47
N ALA A 618 18.03 39.43 -8.41
CA ALA A 618 18.88 38.40 -7.83
C ALA A 618 18.22 37.82 -6.58
N LYS A 619 18.23 36.50 -6.44
CA LYS A 619 17.82 35.83 -5.19
C LYS A 619 18.78 36.26 -4.06
N VAL A 620 18.23 36.72 -2.94
CA VAL A 620 18.98 37.24 -1.79
C VAL A 620 19.93 36.16 -1.26
N ILE A 621 21.16 36.58 -0.95
CA ILE A 621 22.21 35.73 -0.39
C ILE A 621 22.34 36.07 1.09
N ALA A 622 22.18 35.08 1.96
CA ALA A 622 22.36 35.24 3.40
C ALA A 622 23.72 34.70 3.86
N ASN A 623 24.15 35.12 5.06
CA ASN A 623 25.30 34.54 5.74
C ASN A 623 24.86 33.24 6.44
N VAL A 624 24.88 32.14 5.70
CA VAL A 624 24.47 30.80 6.16
C VAL A 624 25.65 29.98 6.72
N PRO A 625 25.38 28.98 7.59
CA PRO A 625 26.39 28.01 8.04
C PRO A 625 27.19 27.40 6.88
N GLU A 626 28.43 27.01 7.14
CA GLU A 626 29.36 26.54 6.10
C GLU A 626 28.82 25.37 5.27
N ALA A 627 28.09 24.45 5.89
CA ALA A 627 27.46 23.30 5.23
C ALA A 627 26.34 23.68 4.24
N GLU A 628 25.70 24.85 4.41
CA GLU A 628 24.57 25.32 3.59
C GLU A 628 24.99 26.23 2.43
N ARG A 629 26.23 26.75 2.47
CA ARG A 629 26.75 27.66 1.43
C ARG A 629 26.73 27.05 0.01
N PRO A 630 27.11 25.78 -0.20
CA PRO A 630 27.03 25.15 -1.53
C PRO A 630 25.60 25.09 -2.07
N LEU A 631 24.62 24.78 -1.20
CA LEU A 631 23.22 24.70 -1.58
C LEU A 631 22.65 26.09 -1.92
N GLN A 632 22.94 27.10 -1.10
CA GLN A 632 22.60 28.50 -1.41
C GLN A 632 23.21 28.93 -2.76
N ALA A 633 24.44 28.52 -3.07
CA ALA A 633 25.10 28.86 -4.33
C ALA A 633 24.49 28.16 -5.56
N LEU A 634 23.95 26.96 -5.40
CA LEU A 634 23.21 26.24 -6.46
C LEU A 634 21.81 26.83 -6.69
N GLU A 635 21.14 27.26 -5.63
CA GLU A 635 19.82 27.88 -5.70
C GLU A 635 19.84 29.33 -6.16
N HIS A 636 20.99 30.00 -6.07
CA HIS A 636 21.08 31.39 -6.47
C HIS A 636 20.76 31.54 -7.96
N VAL A 637 19.90 32.50 -8.26
CA VAL A 637 19.47 32.81 -9.62
C VAL A 637 19.44 34.32 -9.79
N ARG A 638 19.87 34.78 -10.97
CA ARG A 638 19.62 36.16 -11.40
C ARG A 638 18.70 36.14 -12.61
N LEU A 639 17.56 36.77 -12.47
CA LEU A 639 16.51 36.85 -13.46
C LEU A 639 16.60 38.17 -14.22
N PHE A 640 16.52 38.12 -15.54
CA PHE A 640 16.51 39.28 -16.41
C PHE A 640 15.15 39.32 -17.13
N PRO A 641 14.23 40.18 -16.68
CA PRO A 641 12.91 40.30 -17.31
C PRO A 641 13.02 40.67 -18.79
N SER A 642 12.00 40.28 -19.56
CA SER A 642 11.93 40.57 -20.99
C SER A 642 12.10 42.06 -21.29
N LYS A 643 12.60 42.38 -22.49
CA LYS A 643 12.71 43.76 -22.93
C LYS A 643 11.32 44.34 -23.20
N ALA A 644 11.11 45.61 -22.85
CA ALA A 644 9.92 46.32 -23.27
C ALA A 644 9.95 46.50 -24.80
N GLY A 645 8.92 46.02 -25.49
CA GLY A 645 8.80 46.11 -26.95
C GLY A 645 7.97 47.31 -27.40
N LEU A 646 8.00 47.62 -28.70
CA LEU A 646 7.19 48.69 -29.32
C LEU A 646 5.67 48.53 -29.10
N PHE A 647 5.19 47.29 -28.93
CA PHE A 647 3.76 46.96 -28.77
C PHE A 647 3.40 46.26 -27.44
N LYS A 648 4.39 45.81 -26.65
CA LYS A 648 4.19 45.13 -25.36
C LYS A 648 5.05 45.83 -24.31
N ARG A 649 4.42 46.69 -23.50
CA ARG A 649 5.09 47.48 -22.46
C ARG A 649 5.41 46.66 -21.21
N GLU A 650 4.67 45.59 -20.96
CA GLU A 650 4.85 44.72 -19.79
C GLU A 650 6.12 43.88 -19.93
N ARG A 651 7.03 44.01 -18.97
CA ARG A 651 8.22 43.17 -18.83
C ARG A 651 7.88 41.97 -17.95
N THR A 652 8.20 40.78 -18.43
CA THR A 652 7.83 39.52 -17.75
C THR A 652 9.02 38.61 -17.54
N VAL A 653 8.90 37.70 -16.59
CA VAL A 653 9.88 36.64 -16.32
C VAL A 653 9.15 35.36 -15.94
N VAL A 654 9.71 34.21 -16.31
CA VAL A 654 9.20 32.91 -15.86
C VAL A 654 10.04 32.44 -14.68
N PHE A 655 9.43 32.18 -13.54
CA PHE A 655 10.11 31.60 -12.38
C PHE A 655 9.10 30.83 -11.52
N GLU A 656 9.53 29.75 -10.88
CA GLU A 656 8.69 28.85 -10.06
C GLU A 656 7.44 28.39 -10.81
N LYS A 657 7.62 28.00 -12.09
CA LYS A 657 6.54 27.55 -12.98
C LYS A 657 5.44 28.60 -13.20
N ARG A 658 5.73 29.89 -12.98
CA ARG A 658 4.76 30.99 -13.14
C ARG A 658 5.33 32.16 -13.93
N LEU A 659 4.42 32.82 -14.65
CA LEU A 659 4.72 34.09 -15.28
C LEU A 659 4.60 35.20 -14.24
N HIS A 660 5.67 35.96 -14.05
CA HIS A 660 5.71 37.14 -13.21
C HIS A 660 5.82 38.38 -14.09
N LYS A 661 5.11 39.45 -13.70
CA LYS A 661 5.27 40.78 -14.28
C LYS A 661 6.08 41.66 -13.36
N LEU A 662 6.93 42.49 -13.94
CA LEU A 662 7.62 43.55 -13.22
C LEU A 662 6.62 44.67 -12.91
N ILE A 663 6.52 45.04 -11.64
CA ILE A 663 5.75 46.21 -11.18
C ILE A 663 6.71 47.15 -10.44
N GLU A 664 6.70 48.43 -10.78
CA GLU A 664 7.38 49.46 -10.03
C GLU A 664 6.51 49.89 -8.84
N GLY A 665 7.01 49.72 -7.61
CA GLY A 665 6.37 50.17 -6.38
C GLY A 665 7.20 51.23 -5.66
N GLU A 666 6.64 51.81 -4.59
CA GLU A 666 7.29 52.86 -3.79
C GLU A 666 8.60 52.40 -3.13
N THR A 667 8.74 51.10 -2.85
CA THR A 667 9.92 50.47 -2.23
C THR A 667 10.90 49.87 -3.25
N GLY A 668 10.69 50.10 -4.55
CA GLY A 668 11.48 49.53 -5.64
C GLY A 668 10.68 48.58 -6.54
N ALA A 669 11.31 48.11 -7.62
CA ALA A 669 10.69 47.17 -8.55
C ALA A 669 10.53 45.77 -7.91
N GLN A 670 9.39 45.11 -8.19
CA GLN A 670 9.06 43.78 -7.68
C GLN A 670 8.54 42.87 -8.80
N LEU A 671 8.69 41.56 -8.61
CA LEU A 671 8.12 40.54 -9.49
C LEU A 671 6.83 40.02 -8.87
N VAL A 672 5.71 40.27 -9.54
CA VAL A 672 4.38 39.86 -9.06
C VAL A 672 3.80 38.82 -10.01
N PRO A 673 3.26 37.69 -9.50
CA PRO A 673 2.74 36.65 -10.38
C PRO A 673 1.51 37.11 -11.16
N VAL A 674 1.41 36.68 -12.41
CA VAL A 674 0.25 36.91 -13.27
C VAL A 674 -0.84 35.90 -12.89
N ASN A 675 -2.00 36.40 -12.49
CA ASN A 675 -3.13 35.57 -12.04
C ASN A 675 -4.05 35.20 -13.22
N ASN A 676 -3.56 34.42 -14.18
CA ASN A 676 -4.33 33.94 -15.33
C ASN A 676 -4.49 32.40 -15.36
N GLY A 677 -3.85 31.69 -14.43
CA GLY A 677 -3.90 30.23 -14.34
C GLY A 677 -3.26 29.47 -15.52
N GLU A 678 -2.52 30.17 -16.40
CA GLU A 678 -1.87 29.55 -17.55
C GLU A 678 -0.60 28.80 -17.13
N ARG A 679 -0.51 27.53 -17.53
CA ARG A 679 0.65 26.69 -17.25
C ARG A 679 1.83 27.07 -18.13
N ILE A 680 3.02 27.17 -17.54
CA ILE A 680 4.25 27.43 -18.28
C ILE A 680 4.63 26.22 -19.11
N THR A 681 4.79 26.44 -20.42
CA THR A 681 5.32 25.43 -21.36
C THR A 681 6.78 25.74 -21.67
N TYR A 682 7.69 24.89 -21.19
CA TYR A 682 9.13 25.03 -21.43
C TYR A 682 9.52 24.59 -22.85
N ARG A 683 10.62 25.16 -23.34
CA ARG A 683 11.24 24.78 -24.61
C ARG A 683 12.04 23.48 -24.42
N SER A 684 11.96 22.58 -25.39
CA SER A 684 12.79 21.36 -25.41
C SER A 684 14.27 21.62 -25.67
N GLN A 685 14.60 22.79 -26.22
CA GLN A 685 15.97 23.24 -26.47
C GLN A 685 16.10 24.72 -26.11
N VAL A 686 17.13 25.04 -25.33
CA VAL A 686 17.47 26.39 -24.87
C VAL A 686 18.92 26.67 -25.20
N GLN A 687 19.21 27.87 -25.70
CA GLN A 687 20.58 28.32 -25.91
C GLN A 687 21.10 29.05 -24.68
N GLY A 688 22.39 28.88 -24.37
CA GLY A 688 23.02 29.55 -23.24
C GLY A 688 24.54 29.67 -23.42
N GLN A 689 25.17 30.38 -22.49
CA GLN A 689 26.62 30.62 -22.47
C GLN A 689 27.16 30.42 -21.05
N ILE A 690 28.33 29.79 -20.92
CA ILE A 690 29.05 29.71 -19.65
C ILE A 690 29.65 31.09 -19.35
N ILE A 691 29.51 31.55 -18.11
CA ILE A 691 30.06 32.83 -17.63
C ILE A 691 31.01 32.59 -16.46
N ALA A 692 32.07 33.41 -16.37
CA ALA A 692 33.03 33.36 -15.27
C ALA A 692 32.55 34.26 -14.12
N ASP A 693 31.85 33.66 -13.15
CA ASP A 693 31.39 34.32 -11.92
C ASP A 693 31.53 33.32 -10.75
N PRO A 694 32.76 33.06 -10.24
CA PRO A 694 32.99 32.03 -9.24
C PRO A 694 32.22 32.28 -7.93
N GLY A 695 32.06 33.55 -7.53
CA GLY A 695 31.29 33.97 -6.35
C GLY A 695 29.77 33.98 -6.52
N PHE A 696 29.23 33.54 -7.65
CA PHE A 696 27.79 33.52 -7.91
C PHE A 696 27.03 32.69 -6.85
N GLY A 697 26.24 33.35 -6.01
CA GLY A 697 25.46 32.72 -4.94
C GLY A 697 26.17 32.54 -3.60
N PHE A 698 27.41 33.05 -3.47
CA PHE A 698 28.15 33.05 -2.21
C PHE A 698 28.03 34.40 -1.48
N TYR A 699 27.99 34.33 -0.14
CA TYR A 699 28.15 35.52 0.70
C TYR A 699 29.61 36.00 0.65
N ALA A 700 29.83 37.31 0.71
CA ALA A 700 31.15 37.91 0.56
C ALA A 700 32.17 37.33 1.56
N GLY A 701 33.28 36.78 1.05
CA GLY A 701 34.38 36.23 1.85
C GLY A 701 34.37 34.71 2.05
N ALA A 702 33.46 33.95 1.42
CA ALA A 702 33.48 32.49 1.40
C ALA A 702 34.62 31.93 0.51
N ASP A 703 35.12 30.73 0.79
CA ASP A 703 36.09 30.04 -0.08
C ASP A 703 35.36 29.39 -1.27
N GLU A 704 35.66 29.86 -2.48
CA GLU A 704 34.94 29.53 -3.71
C GLU A 704 35.63 28.42 -4.53
N ARG A 705 36.89 28.07 -4.20
CA ARG A 705 37.79 27.36 -5.13
C ARG A 705 37.40 25.90 -5.36
N ALA A 706 37.13 25.16 -4.29
CA ALA A 706 36.73 23.76 -4.39
C ALA A 706 35.40 23.59 -5.14
N PHE A 707 34.46 24.51 -4.92
CA PHE A 707 33.13 24.44 -5.55
C PHE A 707 33.11 24.86 -7.02
N ALA A 708 34.05 25.72 -7.43
CA ALA A 708 34.18 26.17 -8.81
C ALA A 708 34.76 25.08 -9.74
N GLU A 709 35.43 24.05 -9.22
CA GLU A 709 35.93 22.92 -10.02
C GLU A 709 34.76 22.08 -10.56
N ASP A 710 33.75 21.83 -9.72
CA ASP A 710 32.61 20.95 -10.00
C ASP A 710 31.36 21.67 -10.52
N THR A 711 31.37 23.00 -10.60
CA THR A 711 30.21 23.79 -11.05
C THR A 711 30.57 24.84 -12.09
N ARG A 712 29.61 25.21 -12.93
CA ARG A 712 29.74 26.31 -13.89
C ARG A 712 28.52 27.21 -13.82
N VAL A 713 28.72 28.52 -13.90
CA VAL A 713 27.60 29.46 -14.02
C VAL A 713 27.26 29.60 -15.49
N VAL A 714 25.97 29.52 -15.82
CA VAL A 714 25.47 29.70 -17.19
C VAL A 714 24.46 30.81 -17.24
N LYS A 715 24.52 31.59 -18.32
CA LYS A 715 23.46 32.49 -18.74
C LYS A 715 22.60 31.80 -19.79
N LEU A 716 21.37 31.50 -19.44
CA LEU A 716 20.38 30.90 -20.33
C LEU A 716 19.50 31.98 -20.97
N ASN A 717 19.18 31.77 -22.25
CA ASN A 717 18.14 32.53 -22.94
C ASN A 717 16.73 32.06 -22.52
N SER A 718 15.70 32.64 -23.14
CA SER A 718 14.28 32.31 -22.90
C SER A 718 14.04 30.81 -22.85
N ILE A 719 13.58 30.33 -21.69
CA ILE A 719 13.29 28.91 -21.45
C ILE A 719 11.85 28.52 -21.79
N SER A 720 10.99 29.50 -22.08
CA SER A 720 9.56 29.32 -22.32
C SER A 720 9.08 30.21 -23.46
N LYS A 721 7.95 29.89 -24.09
CA LYS A 721 7.31 30.81 -25.05
C LYS A 721 6.55 31.94 -24.36
N ALA A 722 6.28 31.83 -23.05
CA ALA A 722 5.51 32.80 -22.28
C ALA A 722 6.27 34.12 -22.04
N SER A 723 7.61 34.07 -21.97
CA SER A 723 8.46 35.25 -21.78
C SER A 723 9.76 35.14 -22.57
N ASP A 724 10.22 36.26 -23.10
CA ASP A 724 11.57 36.41 -23.68
C ASP A 724 12.56 36.92 -22.63
N ASP A 725 12.60 36.23 -21.50
CA ASP A 725 13.47 36.53 -20.37
C ASP A 725 14.82 35.81 -20.49
N GLN A 726 15.79 36.23 -19.67
CA GLN A 726 17.06 35.51 -19.52
C GLN A 726 17.31 35.23 -18.04
N ARG A 727 18.19 34.28 -17.75
CA ARG A 727 18.56 33.95 -16.38
C ARG A 727 20.01 33.51 -16.26
N GLN A 728 20.64 33.81 -15.14
CA GLN A 728 21.90 33.21 -14.73
C GLN A 728 21.62 32.24 -13.61
N VAL A 729 22.20 31.05 -13.71
CA VAL A 729 22.03 29.93 -12.78
C VAL A 729 23.33 29.14 -12.71
N ARG A 730 23.53 28.39 -11.63
CA ARG A 730 24.69 27.52 -11.47
C ARG A 730 24.31 26.08 -11.85
N GLY A 731 25.12 25.45 -12.69
CA GLY A 731 25.01 24.04 -13.05
C GLY A 731 26.11 23.21 -12.42
N VAL A 732 25.81 21.93 -12.22
CA VAL A 732 26.76 20.92 -11.74
C VAL A 732 27.33 20.16 -12.92
N VAL A 733 28.64 19.94 -12.89
CA VAL A 733 29.34 19.10 -13.85
C VAL A 733 29.05 17.64 -13.52
N VAL A 734 28.49 16.90 -14.49
CA VAL A 734 28.19 15.48 -14.36
C VAL A 734 28.95 14.69 -15.42
N HIS A 735 29.49 13.54 -15.05
CA HIS A 735 30.20 12.64 -15.96
C HIS A 735 29.31 11.45 -16.29
N SER A 736 29.15 11.15 -17.58
CA SER A 736 28.48 9.93 -18.07
C SER A 736 29.40 9.24 -19.06
N GLY A 737 30.10 8.20 -18.60
CA GLY A 737 31.18 7.57 -19.34
C GLY A 737 32.37 8.54 -19.54
N SER A 738 32.81 8.74 -20.78
CA SER A 738 33.87 9.69 -21.14
C SER A 738 33.36 11.10 -21.46
N GLN A 739 32.06 11.34 -21.38
CA GLN A 739 31.45 12.62 -21.71
C GLN A 739 31.08 13.41 -20.45
N GLN A 740 31.39 14.70 -20.48
CA GLN A 740 31.09 15.65 -19.43
C GLN A 740 29.88 16.50 -19.84
N TYR A 741 28.88 16.55 -18.97
CA TYR A 741 27.64 17.30 -19.14
C TYR A 741 27.53 18.36 -18.04
N LEU A 742 26.81 19.45 -18.32
CA LEU A 742 26.42 20.42 -17.31
C LEU A 742 24.92 20.29 -17.08
N VAL A 743 24.53 19.92 -15.86
CA VAL A 743 23.12 19.80 -15.45
C VAL A 743 22.74 21.07 -14.70
N VAL A 744 21.64 21.70 -15.11
CA VAL A 744 21.23 23.03 -14.63
C VAL A 744 19.74 22.99 -14.29
N GLU A 745 19.37 23.42 -13.08
CA GLU A 745 17.99 23.74 -12.73
C GLU A 745 17.64 25.12 -13.33
N ALA A 746 17.11 25.13 -14.56
CA ALA A 746 16.80 26.38 -15.27
C ALA A 746 15.57 27.11 -14.69
N ASP A 747 14.67 26.36 -14.07
CA ASP A 747 13.53 26.81 -13.27
C ASP A 747 13.21 25.70 -12.26
N THR A 748 12.32 25.96 -11.30
CA THR A 748 11.97 24.96 -10.28
C THR A 748 11.45 23.66 -10.89
N ALA A 749 12.01 22.52 -10.47
CA ALA A 749 11.79 21.16 -11.01
C ALA A 749 10.32 20.72 -11.04
#